data_AF-A0A1S3LYG8-F1
#
_entry.id   AF-A0A1S3LYG8-F1
#
_cell.length_a   1.000
_cell.length_b   1.000
_cell.length_c   1.000
_cell.angle_alpha   90.00
_cell.angle_beta   90.00
_cell.angle_gamma   90.00
#
_symmetry.space_group_name_H-M   'P 1'
#
loop_
_entity.id
_entity.type
_entity.pdbx_description
1 polymer ?
#
loop_
_entity_poly.entity_id
_entity_poly.type
_entity_poly.pdbx_seq_one_letter_code
_entity_poly.pdbx_strand_id
1 'polypeptide(L)'
;MSLRMELDMLIKEAHPHPEFFERIIPSLNQKDDFGPISDAVAIPSSLRESQPLYMSLASLSQSPTSAFLPVRTANASTSTSISTRHTDNCTICAIFPVAAHCNSCVQWLCTECDRLYHSSAERANHHRTVVTSSKMRKNHSSSHLSWHCAQCTRVNSHQDILCETCKRPRLASSGSAKDEFSQPFTITEWQCKSCTVVNAGSSILCEVCERPRLATKPPATPTRPPPTPNRPAAPVLGMPGDPDSQWMCQFCTYVNYTPASVCEMCDLPRPEPAKMRVKLHPPSQVKRVPVLSVKPKDPPMEDPDLRRQKLMREEGLKLIQLIRDGEKKGVSPEEVYTGMRVSGDGNILPCDWLKAELPHLLDQICATSSRAADLKAGQNQNGAGTTEDTGVEEEQTRGGGVTLSRAEAKLAWLSAGGDTERAAKQALRDRHSKVKELCSLGFTDEVRCQEVLRQSEGEVRGALSLLQRPLMEPFHQRMWSDQPEPPIDINHPDKQRVCRRLLAVYDLPSWGRCELALSLLQERTAPYSLDDVVQAVRESHDRDFIRRVLAKECPICLSDFPHSKMQSLTSCQCSVCCGCFQQHFTIAVRDKHIRDMVCPVCWEPDINDPEHLNSYFSTLDIQLRECLEPEVYDLFHKKLTEQALIKDPKFLWCSHCSYGFIYDGDQLKVTCFQCRNSFCAQCKKPWESQHGGLSCERYQSWKRENDPEYQRQGLAGYLRDNGITCPNCRFQYALSKGGCMHFSCSQCRYQFCSGCNNPFHTTCAVIHCSVTGLHAHHPRDCLFYLRDWEPGRLQALLQNKGVEFNTDTPPGTQAGLCGVIEQKDESGQQTDSACGAQTQPGHAGLCEKHYREYLVSLINGHSIDPAPLFNANELVPACRRYQVDDARGELEDDVTYYTRILEKLIDEVPLGDKVPRKK
;
A
#
# COMPACT_ATOMS: atom_id res chain seq x y z
N MET A 1 10.59 -2.72 -0.26
CA MET A 1 11.85 -3.50 -0.36
C MET A 1 11.50 -4.98 -0.27
N SER A 2 12.22 -5.87 -0.97
CA SER A 2 12.07 -7.31 -0.76
C SER A 2 13.01 -7.76 0.37
N LEU A 3 12.67 -8.84 1.08
CA LEU A 3 13.52 -9.38 2.16
C LEU A 3 14.94 -9.71 1.67
N ARG A 4 15.09 -10.10 0.39
CA ARG A 4 16.37 -10.35 -0.28
C ARG A 4 17.23 -9.08 -0.39
N MET A 5 16.64 -7.91 -0.64
CA MET A 5 17.37 -6.64 -0.67
C MET A 5 17.86 -6.24 0.73
N GLU A 6 17.00 -6.35 1.74
CA GLU A 6 17.36 -6.03 3.14
C GLU A 6 18.51 -6.95 3.63
N LEU A 7 18.43 -8.27 3.36
CA LEU A 7 19.50 -9.21 3.69
C LEU A 7 20.80 -8.94 2.92
N ASP A 8 20.73 -8.66 1.62
CA ASP A 8 21.91 -8.36 0.80
C ASP A 8 22.62 -7.08 1.26
N MET A 9 21.86 -6.05 1.63
CA MET A 9 22.41 -4.83 2.25
C MET A 9 23.02 -5.09 3.64
N LEU A 10 22.43 -5.96 4.46
CA LEU A 10 23.01 -6.37 5.76
C LEU A 10 24.30 -7.16 5.59
N ILE A 11 24.35 -8.12 4.66
CA ILE A 11 25.52 -8.95 4.36
C ILE A 11 26.68 -8.11 3.78
N LYS A 12 26.38 -6.98 3.12
CA LYS A 12 27.35 -6.04 2.54
C LYS A 12 27.70 -4.86 3.47
N GLU A 13 27.26 -4.88 4.73
CA GLU A 13 27.41 -3.79 5.71
C GLU A 13 26.88 -2.41 5.23
N ALA A 14 26.03 -2.42 4.18
CA ALA A 14 25.50 -1.23 3.52
C ALA A 14 24.06 -0.89 3.97
N HIS A 15 23.52 -1.63 4.94
CA HIS A 15 22.18 -1.39 5.47
C HIS A 15 22.14 -0.04 6.23
N PRO A 16 21.18 0.86 5.97
CA PRO A 16 21.11 2.15 6.65
C PRO A 16 20.71 2.03 8.14
N HIS A 17 20.12 0.90 8.52
CA HIS A 17 19.64 0.62 9.88
C HIS A 17 19.92 -0.84 10.32
N PRO A 18 21.17 -1.26 10.56
CA PRO A 18 21.47 -2.62 11.01
C PRO A 18 20.95 -2.92 12.43
N GLU A 19 20.73 -1.90 13.25
CA GLU A 19 20.37 -1.99 14.68
C GLU A 19 19.05 -2.75 14.94
N PHE A 20 18.11 -2.74 14.00
CA PHE A 20 16.86 -3.50 14.13
C PHE A 20 17.06 -5.01 13.95
N PHE A 21 18.17 -5.44 13.34
CA PHE A 21 18.46 -6.84 13.01
C PHE A 21 19.45 -7.49 14.00
N GLU A 22 20.14 -6.73 14.86
CA GLU A 22 21.03 -7.23 15.92
C GLU A 22 20.38 -8.32 16.81
N ARG A 23 19.08 -8.19 17.08
CA ARG A 23 18.29 -9.13 17.90
C ARG A 23 17.95 -10.44 17.18
N ILE A 24 18.13 -10.48 15.86
CA ILE A 24 17.78 -11.58 14.96
C ILE A 24 19.04 -12.27 14.41
N ILE A 25 20.11 -11.49 14.18
CA ILE A 25 21.40 -11.92 13.64
C ILE A 25 22.51 -11.53 14.64
N PRO A 26 22.80 -12.38 15.65
CA PRO A 26 23.72 -12.03 16.73
C PRO A 26 25.18 -11.78 16.30
N SER A 27 25.59 -12.32 15.14
CA SER A 27 26.95 -12.15 14.60
C SER A 27 27.29 -10.69 14.24
N LEU A 28 26.29 -9.80 14.09
CA LEU A 28 26.51 -8.36 13.92
C LEU A 28 27.21 -7.68 15.13
N ASN A 29 27.32 -8.36 16.28
CA ASN A 29 28.03 -7.86 17.46
C ASN A 29 29.53 -8.22 17.49
N GLN A 30 30.04 -9.05 16.59
CA GLN A 30 31.46 -9.46 16.59
C GLN A 30 32.31 -8.48 15.77
N LYS A 31 32.79 -7.42 16.43
CA LYS A 31 34.01 -6.73 15.99
C LYS A 31 35.22 -7.58 16.33
N ASP A 32 35.78 -8.27 15.35
CA ASP A 32 37.04 -9.00 15.49
C ASP A 32 38.21 -8.03 15.63
N ASP A 33 38.60 -7.74 16.88
CA ASP A 33 39.80 -6.96 17.21
C ASP A 33 41.04 -7.87 17.27
N PHE A 34 41.34 -8.53 16.14
CA PHE A 34 42.52 -9.37 15.95
C PHE A 34 43.31 -8.97 14.70
N GLY A 35 44.56 -8.56 14.91
CA GLY A 35 45.51 -8.26 13.84
C GLY A 35 45.90 -9.50 13.02
N PRO A 36 46.38 -9.32 11.78
CA PRO A 36 46.53 -10.40 10.82
C PRO A 36 47.72 -11.33 11.13
N ILE A 37 47.49 -12.63 10.98
CA ILE A 37 48.54 -13.63 10.74
C ILE A 37 48.22 -14.34 9.43
N SER A 38 49.18 -14.30 8.50
CA SER A 38 49.17 -15.04 7.23
C SER A 38 49.44 -16.53 7.47
N ASP A 39 48.81 -17.42 6.70
CA ASP A 39 49.57 -18.19 5.70
C ASP A 39 48.70 -19.06 4.77
N ALA A 40 48.65 -18.63 3.49
CA ALA A 40 48.52 -19.41 2.25
C ALA A 40 47.28 -20.35 2.08
N VAL A 41 46.84 -20.78 0.88
CA VAL A 41 47.44 -20.83 -0.47
C VAL A 41 46.37 -20.46 -1.52
N ALA A 42 46.72 -19.69 -2.56
CA ALA A 42 45.94 -19.57 -3.80
C ALA A 42 46.51 -20.55 -4.87
N ILE A 43 45.89 -20.92 -6.00
CA ILE A 43 45.02 -20.28 -7.02
C ILE A 43 44.41 -21.47 -7.86
N PRO A 44 43.69 -21.33 -9.01
CA PRO A 44 43.08 -20.15 -9.66
C PRO A 44 41.59 -20.32 -10.08
N SER A 45 40.96 -19.21 -10.43
CA SER A 45 39.72 -19.17 -11.24
C SER A 45 40.00 -19.46 -12.72
N SER A 46 39.00 -19.95 -13.48
CA SER A 46 39.07 -19.91 -14.95
C SER A 46 37.71 -19.68 -15.61
N LEU A 47 37.73 -18.83 -16.66
CA LEU A 47 36.73 -18.64 -17.71
C LEU A 47 35.30 -18.22 -17.29
N ARG A 48 35.04 -16.92 -17.48
CA ARG A 48 33.72 -16.33 -17.74
C ARG A 48 33.60 -16.03 -19.25
N GLU A 49 32.39 -15.70 -19.69
CA GLU A 49 32.02 -14.98 -20.93
C GLU A 49 31.71 -15.80 -22.21
N SER A 50 30.42 -15.80 -22.55
CA SER A 50 29.93 -15.25 -23.82
C SER A 50 28.48 -14.75 -23.62
N GLN A 51 28.09 -13.66 -24.31
CA GLN A 51 26.74 -13.10 -24.25
C GLN A 51 25.84 -13.63 -25.39
N PRO A 52 24.50 -13.59 -25.25
CA PRO A 52 23.59 -14.25 -26.18
C PRO A 52 23.29 -13.43 -27.44
N LEU A 53 22.93 -14.12 -28.52
CA LEU A 53 22.24 -13.54 -29.68
C LEU A 53 20.74 -13.87 -29.64
N TYR A 54 19.94 -12.96 -30.18
CA TYR A 54 18.48 -12.97 -30.15
C TYR A 54 17.91 -13.52 -31.47
N MET A 55 16.90 -14.40 -31.38
CA MET A 55 15.94 -14.61 -32.47
C MET A 55 14.55 -14.94 -31.91
N SER A 56 13.53 -14.48 -32.64
CA SER A 56 12.10 -14.65 -32.35
C SER A 56 11.49 -15.73 -33.26
N LEU A 57 10.39 -16.35 -32.82
CA LEU A 57 9.42 -17.05 -33.68
C LEU A 57 8.06 -17.14 -32.96
N ALA A 58 6.97 -17.29 -33.72
CA ALA A 58 5.61 -17.06 -33.22
C ALA A 58 4.53 -17.96 -33.86
N SER A 59 3.37 -17.98 -33.20
CA SER A 59 2.03 -18.25 -33.76
C SER A 59 1.57 -19.68 -34.05
N LEU A 60 0.23 -19.78 -34.17
CA LEU A 60 -0.65 -20.90 -34.57
C LEU A 60 -1.02 -21.89 -33.43
N SER A 61 -2.20 -21.86 -32.80
CA SER A 61 -3.63 -21.81 -33.23
C SER A 61 -4.28 -23.19 -33.41
N GLN A 62 -5.38 -23.44 -32.69
CA GLN A 62 -6.67 -23.95 -33.23
C GLN A 62 -7.73 -24.14 -32.12
N SER A 63 -9.01 -24.00 -32.49
CA SER A 63 -10.21 -24.35 -31.68
C SER A 63 -10.73 -25.74 -32.08
N PRO A 64 -11.70 -26.35 -31.35
CA PRO A 64 -13.10 -26.25 -31.85
C PRO A 64 -14.26 -26.40 -30.82
N THR A 65 -15.28 -25.54 -30.98
CA THR A 65 -16.76 -25.75 -30.93
C THR A 65 -17.50 -26.74 -29.99
N SER A 66 -18.55 -26.19 -29.33
CA SER A 66 -19.96 -26.67 -29.25
C SER A 66 -20.38 -27.88 -28.36
N ALA A 67 -21.36 -27.68 -27.44
CA ALA A 67 -22.76 -28.16 -27.61
C ALA A 67 -23.71 -27.94 -26.38
N PHE A 68 -24.69 -27.04 -26.54
CA PHE A 68 -26.08 -26.97 -26.01
C PHE A 68 -26.65 -27.80 -24.80
N LEU A 69 -27.27 -27.06 -23.85
CA LEU A 69 -28.59 -27.29 -23.18
C LEU A 69 -28.76 -28.41 -22.10
N PRO A 70 -29.83 -28.38 -21.25
CA PRO A 70 -30.44 -27.22 -20.57
C PRO A 70 -30.88 -27.43 -19.09
N VAL A 71 -30.96 -26.32 -18.34
CA VAL A 71 -32.00 -25.93 -17.34
C VAL A 71 -32.52 -26.95 -16.30
N ARG A 72 -32.35 -26.61 -15.01
CA ARG A 72 -33.49 -26.48 -14.07
C ARG A 72 -33.23 -25.49 -12.93
N THR A 73 -34.28 -24.80 -12.50
CA THR A 73 -34.27 -23.67 -11.55
C THR A 73 -34.67 -24.07 -10.14
N ALA A 74 -34.11 -23.37 -9.14
CA ALA A 74 -34.66 -23.30 -7.79
C ALA A 74 -34.23 -21.98 -7.12
N ASN A 75 -35.20 -21.13 -6.75
CA ASN A 75 -34.94 -19.91 -5.98
C ASN A 75 -35.04 -20.21 -4.48
N ALA A 76 -34.11 -19.69 -3.68
CA ALA A 76 -34.27 -19.57 -2.24
C ALA A 76 -33.53 -18.32 -1.74
N SER A 77 -34.27 -17.32 -1.27
CA SER A 77 -33.71 -16.06 -0.76
C SER A 77 -33.63 -16.08 0.76
N THR A 78 -32.46 -15.84 1.33
CA THR A 78 -32.31 -15.61 2.78
C THR A 78 -31.24 -14.56 3.06
N SER A 79 -31.65 -13.45 3.65
CA SER A 79 -30.79 -12.29 3.96
C SER A 79 -30.33 -12.33 5.42
N THR A 80 -29.01 -12.25 5.65
CA THR A 80 -28.43 -12.04 6.99
C THR A 80 -27.30 -11.02 6.91
N SER A 81 -27.23 -10.12 7.89
CA SER A 81 -26.31 -8.98 7.91
C SER A 81 -24.88 -9.34 8.32
N ILE A 82 -23.90 -8.61 7.77
CA ILE A 82 -22.47 -8.76 8.06
C ILE A 82 -21.96 -7.50 8.76
N SER A 83 -21.19 -7.67 9.83
CA SER A 83 -20.51 -6.59 10.55
C SER A 83 -19.05 -6.50 10.09
N THR A 84 -18.62 -5.33 9.63
CA THR A 84 -17.27 -5.10 9.07
C THR A 84 -16.35 -4.41 10.09
N ARG A 85 -15.05 -4.69 10.00
CA ARG A 85 -13.98 -3.93 10.68
C ARG A 85 -13.31 -3.01 9.66
N HIS A 86 -12.85 -1.85 10.10
CA HIS A 86 -12.59 -0.70 9.22
C HIS A 86 -11.12 -0.56 8.80
N THR A 87 -10.92 0.15 7.69
CA THR A 87 -9.64 0.70 7.25
C THR A 87 -9.51 2.13 7.80
N ASP A 88 -8.31 2.52 8.24
CA ASP A 88 -8.09 3.86 8.81
C ASP A 88 -8.14 5.00 7.76
N ASN A 89 -8.00 4.66 6.48
CA ASN A 89 -8.02 5.60 5.35
C ASN A 89 -9.36 5.62 4.61
N CYS A 90 -9.65 6.75 3.97
CA CYS A 90 -10.87 7.02 3.22
C CYS A 90 -11.08 6.08 2.03
N THR A 91 -12.27 5.50 1.91
CA THR A 91 -12.66 4.54 0.86
C THR A 91 -12.64 5.13 -0.57
N ILE A 92 -12.80 6.45 -0.72
CA ILE A 92 -12.83 7.10 -2.05
C ILE A 92 -11.42 7.51 -2.51
N CYS A 93 -10.60 8.13 -1.65
CA CYS A 93 -9.31 8.68 -2.06
C CYS A 93 -8.09 7.89 -1.60
N ALA A 94 -8.24 6.93 -0.67
CA ALA A 94 -7.19 6.13 -0.01
C ALA A 94 -6.06 6.91 0.72
N ILE A 95 -5.95 8.23 0.52
CA ILE A 95 -4.85 9.09 0.98
C ILE A 95 -5.10 9.66 2.37
N PHE A 96 -6.32 10.14 2.64
CA PHE A 96 -6.65 10.86 3.87
C PHE A 96 -7.38 9.96 4.89
N PRO A 97 -7.18 10.18 6.20
CA PRO A 97 -7.85 9.39 7.24
C PRO A 97 -9.37 9.60 7.23
N VAL A 98 -10.11 8.61 7.73
CA VAL A 98 -11.57 8.71 7.85
C VAL A 98 -11.98 9.75 8.89
N ALA A 99 -12.94 10.60 8.54
CA ALA A 99 -13.54 11.60 9.41
C ALA A 99 -15.07 11.41 9.56
N ALA A 100 -15.74 10.75 8.61
CA ALA A 100 -17.17 10.44 8.65
C ALA A 100 -17.47 9.05 8.09
N HIS A 101 -18.44 8.36 8.68
CA HIS A 101 -19.03 7.14 8.12
C HIS A 101 -20.48 7.39 7.72
N CYS A 102 -20.83 7.09 6.46
CA CYS A 102 -22.21 7.13 6.00
C CYS A 102 -22.84 5.73 6.04
N ASN A 103 -23.74 5.50 6.99
CA ASN A 103 -24.45 4.23 7.12
C ASN A 103 -25.33 3.89 5.91
N SER A 104 -25.84 4.91 5.19
CA SER A 104 -26.68 4.74 4.00
C SER A 104 -25.88 4.30 2.76
N CYS A 105 -24.59 4.62 2.69
CA CYS A 105 -23.71 4.25 1.57
C CYS A 105 -22.66 3.18 1.93
N VAL A 106 -22.52 2.86 3.21
CA VAL A 106 -21.48 1.97 3.77
C VAL A 106 -20.05 2.47 3.43
N GLN A 107 -19.87 3.79 3.39
CA GLN A 107 -18.61 4.45 3.01
C GLN A 107 -17.93 5.13 4.19
N TRP A 108 -16.60 5.00 4.26
CA TRP A 108 -15.74 5.58 5.30
C TRP A 108 -14.92 6.71 4.66
N LEU A 109 -15.30 7.96 4.90
CA LEU A 109 -14.89 9.13 4.12
C LEU A 109 -14.05 10.13 4.93
N CYS A 110 -13.03 10.73 4.32
CA CYS A 110 -12.41 11.96 4.85
C CYS A 110 -13.35 13.16 4.62
N THR A 111 -13.09 14.29 5.26
CA THR A 111 -14.00 15.46 5.25
C THR A 111 -14.38 15.94 3.85
N GLU A 112 -13.43 16.08 2.92
CA GLU A 112 -13.73 16.53 1.57
C GLU A 112 -14.45 15.46 0.74
N CYS A 113 -14.06 14.19 0.86
CA CYS A 113 -14.79 13.11 0.18
C CYS A 113 -16.23 12.99 0.71
N ASP A 114 -16.47 13.19 2.00
CA ASP A 114 -17.82 13.20 2.57
C ASP A 114 -18.67 14.37 2.05
N ARG A 115 -18.08 15.58 2.05
CA ARG A 115 -18.72 16.81 1.56
C ARG A 115 -19.07 16.73 0.07
N LEU A 116 -18.19 16.14 -0.74
CA LEU A 116 -18.41 15.98 -2.18
C LEU A 116 -19.41 14.85 -2.47
N TYR A 117 -19.28 13.69 -1.83
CA TYR A 117 -20.11 12.51 -2.11
C TYR A 117 -21.57 12.67 -1.64
N HIS A 118 -21.83 13.57 -0.70
CA HIS A 118 -23.16 13.93 -0.21
C HIS A 118 -23.62 15.33 -0.64
N SER A 119 -22.99 15.93 -1.65
CA SER A 119 -23.41 17.22 -2.22
C SER A 119 -24.68 17.15 -3.07
N SER A 120 -25.05 15.96 -3.58
CA SER A 120 -26.27 15.75 -4.36
C SER A 120 -27.53 15.66 -3.49
N ALA A 121 -28.65 16.20 -3.97
CA ALA A 121 -29.91 16.28 -3.23
C ALA A 121 -30.43 14.91 -2.71
N GLU A 122 -30.21 13.85 -3.48
CA GLU A 122 -30.55 12.47 -3.09
C GLU A 122 -29.78 11.98 -1.86
N ARG A 123 -28.53 12.42 -1.70
CA ARG A 123 -27.57 11.90 -0.69
C ARG A 123 -27.34 12.87 0.46
N ALA A 124 -27.69 14.14 0.30
CA ALA A 124 -27.57 15.17 1.34
C ALA A 124 -28.23 14.76 2.67
N ASN A 125 -29.35 14.03 2.58
CA ASN A 125 -30.16 13.54 3.70
C ASN A 125 -29.66 12.21 4.31
N HIS A 126 -28.59 11.61 3.80
CA HIS A 126 -28.04 10.36 4.36
C HIS A 126 -27.51 10.55 5.79
N HIS A 127 -27.63 9.51 6.62
CA HIS A 127 -27.15 9.56 8.00
C HIS A 127 -25.62 9.38 8.07
N ARG A 128 -24.92 10.46 8.47
CA ARG A 128 -23.46 10.54 8.54
C ARG A 128 -23.02 10.67 9.99
N THR A 129 -22.13 9.78 10.42
CA THR A 129 -21.59 9.74 11.79
C THR A 129 -20.13 10.19 11.78
N VAL A 130 -19.80 11.22 12.57
CA VAL A 130 -18.44 11.78 12.64
C VAL A 130 -17.54 10.88 13.48
N VAL A 131 -16.40 10.48 12.93
CA VAL A 131 -15.41 9.61 13.57
C VAL A 131 -14.33 10.48 14.22
N THR A 132 -14.23 10.44 15.55
CA THR A 132 -13.22 11.23 16.30
C THR A 132 -12.10 10.34 16.83
N SER A 133 -10.85 10.73 16.56
CA SER A 133 -9.66 9.94 16.92
C SER A 133 -9.31 10.08 18.41
N SER A 134 -9.64 9.07 19.23
CA SER A 134 -9.24 9.00 20.63
C SER A 134 -8.00 8.11 20.83
N LYS A 135 -7.05 8.54 21.67
CA LYS A 135 -5.78 7.85 21.90
C LYS A 135 -5.95 6.62 22.81
N MET A 136 -5.33 5.51 22.41
CA MET A 136 -4.72 4.47 23.25
C MET A 136 -5.56 3.90 24.42
N ARG A 137 -6.06 2.65 24.26
CA ARG A 137 -5.75 1.54 25.20
C ARG A 137 -5.64 0.22 24.44
N LYS A 138 -4.48 -0.45 24.53
CA LYS A 138 -4.35 -1.86 24.11
C LYS A 138 -5.00 -2.75 25.17
N ASN A 139 -5.95 -3.59 24.75
CA ASN A 139 -6.36 -4.80 25.46
C ASN A 139 -6.67 -5.87 24.41
N HIS A 140 -5.77 -6.86 24.27
CA HIS A 140 -5.97 -7.97 23.33
C HIS A 140 -6.84 -9.06 23.97
N SER A 141 -7.98 -9.37 23.35
CA SER A 141 -8.86 -10.48 23.75
C SER A 141 -9.24 -11.33 22.54
N SER A 142 -8.33 -12.18 22.08
CA SER A 142 -8.64 -13.27 21.12
C SER A 142 -7.60 -14.40 21.19
N SER A 143 -7.77 -15.29 22.17
CA SER A 143 -7.56 -16.74 22.08
C SER A 143 -6.46 -17.31 21.15
N HIS A 144 -5.22 -16.86 21.28
CA HIS A 144 -4.08 -17.65 20.80
C HIS A 144 -3.77 -18.77 21.81
N LEU A 145 -3.55 -19.99 21.32
CA LEU A 145 -3.23 -21.18 22.12
C LEU A 145 -1.83 -21.09 22.74
N SER A 146 -1.69 -20.36 23.85
CA SER A 146 -0.43 -20.28 24.58
C SER A 146 -0.07 -21.60 25.27
N TRP A 147 1.22 -21.82 25.53
CA TRP A 147 1.70 -22.97 26.29
C TRP A 147 2.54 -22.54 27.49
N HIS A 148 2.35 -23.23 28.60
CA HIS A 148 3.07 -23.00 29.84
C HIS A 148 4.35 -23.85 29.83
N CYS A 149 5.50 -23.24 30.10
CA CYS A 149 6.74 -24.00 30.26
C CYS A 149 6.65 -24.87 31.52
N ALA A 150 6.73 -26.20 31.38
CA ALA A 150 6.63 -27.15 32.49
C ALA A 150 7.73 -27.02 33.57
N GLN A 151 8.75 -26.17 33.35
CA GLN A 151 9.87 -25.97 34.27
C GLN A 151 9.90 -24.57 34.93
N CYS A 152 9.57 -23.51 34.17
CA CYS A 152 9.60 -22.13 34.69
C CYS A 152 8.23 -21.42 34.67
N THR A 153 7.16 -22.16 34.39
CA THR A 153 5.73 -21.75 34.28
C THR A 153 5.39 -20.58 33.35
N ARG A 154 6.40 -19.91 32.74
CA ARG A 154 6.26 -18.86 31.72
C ARG A 154 5.27 -19.28 30.63
N VAL A 155 4.35 -18.39 30.32
CA VAL A 155 3.40 -18.50 29.20
C VAL A 155 4.11 -18.04 27.93
N ASN A 156 4.10 -18.87 26.88
CA ASN A 156 4.74 -18.60 25.59
C ASN A 156 3.70 -18.75 24.45
N SER A 157 3.95 -18.16 23.29
CA SER A 157 3.08 -18.24 22.10
C SER A 157 3.02 -19.66 21.53
N HIS A 158 1.95 -20.01 20.81
CA HIS A 158 1.87 -21.29 20.08
C HIS A 158 3.00 -21.46 19.05
N GLN A 159 3.49 -20.35 18.52
CA GLN A 159 4.58 -20.27 17.53
C GLN A 159 5.96 -20.41 18.18
N ASP A 160 6.09 -20.16 19.48
CA ASP A 160 7.35 -20.29 20.20
C ASP A 160 7.65 -21.77 20.43
N ILE A 161 8.52 -22.36 19.61
CA ILE A 161 8.99 -23.75 19.79
C ILE A 161 9.79 -23.88 21.09
N LEU A 162 10.52 -22.83 21.49
CA LEU A 162 11.32 -22.74 22.71
C LEU A 162 10.72 -21.70 23.67
N CYS A 163 10.76 -21.97 24.98
CA CYS A 163 10.31 -21.03 25.99
C CYS A 163 11.15 -19.74 25.97
N GLU A 164 10.50 -18.57 26.00
CA GLU A 164 11.15 -17.26 25.97
C GLU A 164 12.23 -17.11 27.05
N THR A 165 11.94 -17.55 28.28
CA THR A 165 12.80 -17.36 29.45
C THR A 165 13.92 -18.41 29.56
N CYS A 166 13.59 -19.71 29.48
CA CYS A 166 14.57 -20.79 29.72
C CYS A 166 15.05 -21.51 28.45
N LYS A 167 14.60 -21.09 27.26
CA LYS A 167 14.97 -21.62 25.93
C LYS A 167 14.74 -23.13 25.72
N ARG A 168 14.03 -23.82 26.63
CA ARG A 168 13.67 -25.25 26.51
C ARG A 168 12.47 -25.46 25.56
N PRO A 169 12.43 -26.55 24.77
CA PRO A 169 11.36 -26.80 23.82
C PRO A 169 10.00 -27.15 24.44
N ARG A 170 8.95 -26.92 23.65
CA ARG A 170 7.56 -27.30 23.93
C ARG A 170 7.37 -28.82 23.83
N LEU A 171 7.60 -29.53 24.93
CA LEU A 171 7.45 -30.98 25.01
C LEU A 171 6.01 -31.45 24.73
N ALA A 172 5.87 -32.53 23.95
CA ALA A 172 4.64 -33.31 23.86
C ALA A 172 4.48 -34.21 25.11
N SER A 173 3.24 -34.44 25.55
CA SER A 173 2.97 -35.05 26.86
C SER A 173 2.89 -36.58 26.80
N SER A 174 3.70 -37.28 27.60
CA SER A 174 3.41 -38.61 28.18
C SER A 174 4.46 -39.04 29.22
N GLY A 175 4.01 -39.78 30.24
CA GLY A 175 4.88 -40.57 31.13
C GLY A 175 5.44 -39.82 32.35
N SER A 176 5.04 -40.25 33.55
CA SER A 176 5.69 -39.84 34.81
C SER A 176 6.59 -40.97 35.31
N ALA A 177 7.88 -40.67 35.46
CA ALA A 177 8.83 -41.50 36.20
C ALA A 177 9.82 -40.57 36.92
N LYS A 178 10.14 -40.88 38.17
CA LYS A 178 11.25 -40.25 38.89
C LYS A 178 12.52 -41.03 38.59
N ASP A 179 13.53 -40.40 38.02
CA ASP A 179 14.92 -40.68 38.43
C ASP A 179 15.86 -39.49 38.11
N GLU A 180 17.10 -39.58 38.58
CA GLU A 180 18.09 -38.50 38.60
C GLU A 180 18.89 -38.29 37.30
N PHE A 181 19.41 -37.05 37.16
CA PHE A 181 20.54 -36.59 36.33
C PHE A 181 20.73 -37.10 34.89
N SER A 182 20.65 -36.17 33.92
CA SER A 182 21.81 -35.71 33.12
C SER A 182 21.42 -34.63 32.09
N GLN A 183 22.05 -33.45 32.15
CA GLN A 183 22.01 -32.42 31.09
C GLN A 183 23.34 -31.61 31.10
N PRO A 184 23.69 -30.88 30.02
CA PRO A 184 25.09 -30.68 29.65
C PRO A 184 25.89 -29.75 30.57
N PHE A 185 27.16 -30.11 30.77
CA PHE A 185 28.11 -29.37 31.62
C PHE A 185 28.66 -28.11 30.94
N THR A 186 27.87 -27.04 30.92
CA THR A 186 28.38 -25.79 31.52
C THR A 186 27.78 -25.73 32.92
N ILE A 187 28.61 -25.69 33.96
CA ILE A 187 28.09 -25.63 35.33
C ILE A 187 27.66 -24.19 35.57
N THR A 188 26.40 -23.88 35.27
CA THR A 188 25.81 -22.54 35.42
C THR A 188 25.56 -22.15 36.87
N GLU A 189 25.46 -23.15 37.76
CA GLU A 189 25.29 -22.98 39.19
C GLU A 189 25.89 -24.17 39.97
N TRP A 190 26.32 -23.96 41.21
CA TRP A 190 26.86 -25.02 42.06
C TRP A 190 26.43 -24.90 43.52
N GLN A 191 26.07 -26.04 44.12
CA GLN A 191 25.69 -26.10 45.52
C GLN A 191 26.92 -26.24 46.42
N CYS A 192 27.06 -25.36 47.41
CA CYS A 192 28.20 -25.38 48.32
C CYS A 192 28.16 -26.55 49.30
N LYS A 193 29.18 -27.40 49.26
CA LYS A 193 29.32 -28.58 50.15
C LYS A 193 29.42 -28.24 51.65
N SER A 194 29.66 -26.97 51.99
CA SER A 194 29.68 -26.48 53.38
C SER A 194 28.31 -25.96 53.84
N CYS A 195 27.75 -24.92 53.19
CA CYS A 195 26.52 -24.24 53.62
C CYS A 195 25.25 -24.56 52.80
N THR A 196 25.34 -25.41 51.77
CA THR A 196 24.24 -25.82 50.86
C THR A 196 23.58 -24.72 50.00
N VAL A 197 24.09 -23.49 50.04
CA VAL A 197 23.69 -22.41 49.11
C VAL A 197 24.10 -22.75 47.68
N VAL A 198 23.21 -22.49 46.72
CA VAL A 198 23.46 -22.59 45.28
C VAL A 198 23.98 -21.25 44.79
N ASN A 199 25.13 -21.26 44.12
CA ASN A 199 25.89 -20.07 43.72
C ASN A 199 26.08 -20.06 42.20
N ALA A 200 26.29 -18.89 41.60
CA ALA A 200 26.61 -18.79 40.18
C ALA A 200 27.84 -19.63 39.80
N GLY A 201 27.78 -20.27 38.62
CA GLY A 201 28.80 -21.18 38.08
C GLY A 201 30.21 -20.60 37.98
N SER A 202 30.27 -19.33 37.57
CA SER A 202 31.48 -18.50 37.50
C SER A 202 32.03 -18.06 38.86
N SER A 203 31.29 -18.27 39.95
CA SER A 203 31.75 -17.91 41.29
C SER A 203 32.67 -19.00 41.85
N ILE A 204 33.97 -18.71 41.94
CA ILE A 204 34.99 -19.60 42.53
C ILE A 204 34.71 -19.83 44.02
N LEU A 205 34.16 -18.83 44.70
CA LEU A 205 33.83 -18.82 46.13
C LEU A 205 32.31 -18.82 46.31
N CYS A 206 31.80 -19.40 47.40
CA CYS A 206 30.38 -19.35 47.73
C CYS A 206 29.95 -17.92 48.11
N GLU A 207 28.88 -17.40 47.52
CA GLU A 207 28.44 -16.01 47.76
C GLU A 207 27.99 -15.74 49.21
N VAL A 208 27.70 -16.80 49.99
CA VAL A 208 27.28 -16.72 51.40
C VAL A 208 28.37 -17.14 52.38
N CYS A 209 29.24 -18.11 52.04
CA CYS A 209 30.26 -18.61 52.99
C CYS A 209 31.72 -18.46 52.54
N GLU A 210 31.93 -17.91 51.34
CA GLU A 210 33.21 -17.65 50.67
C GLU A 210 34.21 -18.83 50.59
N ARG A 211 33.78 -20.04 50.96
CA ARG A 211 34.58 -21.24 50.74
C ARG A 211 34.70 -21.55 49.25
N PRO A 212 35.89 -22.00 48.78
CA PRO A 212 36.08 -22.42 47.40
C PRO A 212 35.11 -23.53 46.98
N ARG A 213 34.65 -23.43 45.73
CA ARG A 213 33.72 -24.35 45.05
C ARG A 213 34.08 -25.83 45.15
N LEU A 214 35.37 -26.13 45.28
CA LEU A 214 35.93 -27.48 45.26
C LEU A 214 36.48 -27.93 46.62
N ALA A 215 36.32 -27.13 47.68
CA ALA A 215 36.73 -27.48 49.04
C ALA A 215 35.87 -28.62 49.63
N THR A 216 36.50 -29.51 50.38
CA THR A 216 35.87 -30.67 51.03
C THR A 216 35.26 -30.31 52.40
N LYS A 217 34.35 -31.17 52.88
CA LYS A 217 33.68 -30.98 54.18
C LYS A 217 34.44 -31.74 55.28
N PRO A 218 34.85 -31.10 56.38
CA PRO A 218 35.53 -31.79 57.48
C PRO A 218 34.58 -32.74 58.25
N PRO A 219 35.10 -33.82 58.87
CA PRO A 219 34.32 -34.68 59.75
C PRO A 219 33.88 -33.95 61.03
N ALA A 220 32.74 -34.36 61.57
CA ALA A 220 32.02 -33.70 62.66
C ALA A 220 31.81 -34.61 63.88
N THR A 221 31.67 -33.99 65.06
CA THR A 221 31.41 -34.62 66.36
C THR A 221 30.15 -34.00 67.02
N PRO A 222 29.51 -34.67 68.01
CA PRO A 222 28.06 -34.53 68.21
C PRO A 222 27.56 -33.29 68.97
N THR A 223 26.34 -32.88 68.63
CA THR A 223 25.56 -31.78 69.21
C THR A 223 25.00 -32.05 70.62
N ARG A 224 24.74 -30.99 71.38
CA ARG A 224 23.80 -30.95 72.53
C ARG A 224 22.81 -29.76 72.38
N PRO A 225 21.52 -29.88 72.73
CA PRO A 225 20.49 -28.85 72.41
C PRO A 225 20.41 -27.67 73.41
N PRO A 226 19.66 -26.59 73.07
CA PRO A 226 19.64 -25.31 73.78
C PRO A 226 18.52 -25.15 74.82
N PRO A 227 18.47 -24.00 75.52
CA PRO A 227 17.22 -23.26 75.62
C PRO A 227 17.34 -21.76 75.29
N THR A 228 16.25 -21.19 74.80
CA THR A 228 16.00 -19.74 74.63
C THR A 228 14.97 -19.27 75.68
N PRO A 229 14.60 -17.98 75.75
CA PRO A 229 15.44 -16.78 75.80
C PRO A 229 15.09 -15.88 77.01
N ASN A 230 15.92 -14.88 77.34
CA ASN A 230 15.46 -13.66 78.03
C ASN A 230 16.41 -12.47 77.82
N ARG A 231 15.90 -11.24 77.90
CA ARG A 231 16.58 -9.99 77.48
C ARG A 231 15.93 -8.77 78.17
N PRO A 232 16.63 -7.65 78.49
CA PRO A 232 18.08 -7.43 78.69
C PRO A 232 18.41 -6.74 80.04
N ALA A 233 19.70 -6.45 80.26
CA ALA A 233 20.15 -5.26 81.00
C ALA A 233 21.30 -4.56 80.23
N ALA A 234 21.64 -3.32 80.61
CA ALA A 234 22.55 -2.42 79.86
C ALA A 234 24.06 -2.65 80.13
N PRO A 235 24.99 -2.15 79.28
CA PRO A 235 26.43 -2.45 79.35
C PRO A 235 27.26 -1.38 80.10
N VAL A 236 28.52 -1.71 80.46
CA VAL A 236 29.69 -0.79 80.36
C VAL A 236 31.05 -1.52 80.54
N LEU A 237 31.94 -1.34 79.55
CA LEU A 237 33.43 -1.34 79.52
C LEU A 237 34.28 -2.12 80.56
N GLY A 238 35.23 -2.95 80.09
CA GLY A 238 36.57 -3.04 80.73
C GLY A 238 37.48 -4.27 80.46
N MET A 239 38.57 -4.05 79.70
CA MET A 239 39.84 -4.85 79.64
C MET A 239 39.85 -6.24 78.94
N PRO A 240 41.01 -6.67 78.37
CA PRO A 240 41.14 -7.93 77.64
C PRO A 240 41.48 -9.12 78.55
N GLY A 241 40.97 -10.30 78.20
CA GLY A 241 41.15 -11.56 78.94
C GLY A 241 39.87 -12.40 79.05
N ASP A 242 38.72 -11.79 78.74
CA ASP A 242 37.40 -12.42 78.75
C ASP A 242 37.18 -13.30 77.50
N PRO A 243 36.69 -14.56 77.59
CA PRO A 243 36.32 -15.37 76.42
C PRO A 243 35.37 -14.68 75.43
N ASP A 244 34.55 -13.72 75.87
CA ASP A 244 33.69 -12.90 74.99
C ASP A 244 34.47 -11.98 74.03
N SER A 245 35.81 -11.93 74.13
CA SER A 245 36.73 -11.29 73.18
C SER A 245 36.86 -12.04 71.85
N GLN A 246 36.25 -13.22 71.72
CA GLN A 246 36.33 -14.07 70.52
C GLN A 246 34.97 -14.13 69.79
N TRP A 247 35.00 -14.09 68.45
CA TRP A 247 33.82 -14.31 67.62
C TRP A 247 34.07 -15.35 66.53
N MET A 248 33.31 -16.44 66.61
CA MET A 248 33.24 -17.42 65.53
C MET A 248 32.50 -16.80 64.33
N CYS A 249 33.14 -16.78 63.17
CA CYS A 249 32.54 -16.29 61.95
C CYS A 249 31.42 -17.23 61.52
N GLN A 250 30.19 -16.72 61.46
CA GLN A 250 28.99 -17.50 61.12
C GLN A 250 29.03 -18.09 59.71
N PHE A 251 29.89 -17.56 58.84
CA PHE A 251 30.06 -17.97 57.45
C PHE A 251 31.09 -19.11 57.29
N CYS A 252 32.30 -18.97 57.82
CA CYS A 252 33.40 -19.92 57.60
C CYS A 252 33.80 -20.77 58.82
N THR A 253 33.18 -20.51 59.98
CA THR A 253 33.39 -21.10 61.33
C THR A 253 34.77 -20.88 61.97
N TYR A 254 35.61 -20.00 61.43
CA TYR A 254 36.88 -19.61 62.06
C TYR A 254 36.67 -18.66 63.23
N VAL A 255 37.51 -18.76 64.27
CA VAL A 255 37.42 -17.93 65.47
C VAL A 255 38.34 -16.71 65.35
N ASN A 256 37.76 -15.51 65.48
CA ASN A 256 38.44 -14.22 65.30
C ASN A 256 38.49 -13.46 66.62
N TYR A 257 39.53 -12.66 66.83
CA TYR A 257 39.74 -11.90 68.07
C TYR A 257 39.35 -10.44 67.90
N THR A 258 38.57 -9.88 68.83
CA THR A 258 38.29 -8.44 68.85
C THR A 258 39.60 -7.66 69.09
N PRO A 259 39.86 -6.54 68.40
CA PRO A 259 38.88 -5.68 67.72
C PRO A 259 38.63 -5.99 66.23
N ALA A 260 39.07 -7.13 65.68
CA ALA A 260 38.86 -7.44 64.26
C ALA A 260 37.37 -7.38 63.89
N SER A 261 37.03 -6.44 63.01
CA SER A 261 35.67 -6.19 62.50
C SER A 261 35.36 -6.99 61.23
N VAL A 262 36.34 -7.72 60.69
CA VAL A 262 36.25 -8.64 59.54
C VAL A 262 36.88 -9.98 59.91
N CYS A 263 36.46 -11.06 59.25
CA CYS A 263 36.98 -12.40 59.52
C CYS A 263 38.31 -12.64 58.79
N GLU A 264 39.34 -13.04 59.51
CA GLU A 264 40.71 -13.24 59.01
C GLU A 264 40.85 -14.32 57.90
N MET A 265 39.80 -15.11 57.65
CA MET A 265 39.76 -16.23 56.71
C MET A 265 39.03 -15.94 55.40
N CYS A 266 38.18 -14.91 55.37
CA CYS A 266 37.29 -14.61 54.26
C CYS A 266 36.88 -13.13 54.19
N ASP A 267 37.57 -12.26 54.93
CA ASP A 267 37.39 -10.79 55.03
C ASP A 267 35.95 -10.26 55.28
N LEU A 268 34.99 -11.15 55.53
CA LEU A 268 33.58 -10.82 55.76
C LEU A 268 33.38 -10.10 57.11
N PRO A 269 32.58 -9.01 57.15
CA PRO A 269 32.39 -8.21 58.34
C PRO A 269 31.61 -8.94 59.46
N ARG A 270 31.96 -8.63 60.71
CA ARG A 270 31.25 -9.06 61.92
C ARG A 270 29.82 -8.46 61.90
N PRO A 271 28.74 -9.27 61.96
CA PRO A 271 27.38 -8.75 61.85
C PRO A 271 26.98 -7.76 62.98
N GLU A 272 26.39 -6.60 62.61
CA GLU A 272 25.79 -5.66 63.58
C GLU A 272 24.43 -6.16 64.13
N PRO A 273 24.12 -5.95 65.42
CA PRO A 273 22.79 -6.21 65.98
C PRO A 273 21.76 -5.12 65.57
N ALA A 274 20.60 -5.55 65.09
CA ALA A 274 19.60 -4.67 64.46
C ALA A 274 18.91 -3.65 65.40
N LYS A 275 18.58 -2.49 64.83
CA LYS A 275 17.99 -1.31 65.51
C LYS A 275 16.45 -1.30 65.35
N MET A 276 15.69 -1.22 66.45
CA MET A 276 14.25 -0.94 66.44
C MET A 276 13.96 0.54 66.69
N ARG A 277 12.82 1.05 66.19
CA ARG A 277 12.37 2.44 66.35
C ARG A 277 11.19 2.53 67.33
N VAL A 278 11.13 3.61 68.14
CA VAL A 278 9.95 4.49 68.32
C VAL A 278 10.33 5.77 69.09
N LYS A 279 9.49 6.80 68.95
CA LYS A 279 9.70 8.25 69.12
C LYS A 279 10.07 8.76 70.54
N LEU A 280 10.91 9.81 70.55
CA LEU A 280 10.85 11.12 71.28
C LEU A 280 9.66 11.34 72.26
N HIS A 281 9.70 12.09 73.37
CA HIS A 281 10.67 12.92 74.17
C HIS A 281 9.94 13.29 75.52
N PRO A 282 10.37 14.18 76.49
CA PRO A 282 11.49 15.15 76.58
C PRO A 282 12.40 14.93 77.87
N PRO A 283 13.30 15.86 78.31
CA PRO A 283 14.48 15.51 79.14
C PRO A 283 14.63 16.18 80.55
N SER A 284 15.59 15.70 81.39
CA SER A 284 16.56 16.57 82.14
C SER A 284 17.70 15.88 82.96
N GLN A 285 18.93 16.41 82.81
CA GLN A 285 19.97 16.74 83.83
C GLN A 285 20.67 15.70 84.76
N VAL A 286 21.75 15.08 84.24
CA VAL A 286 23.19 15.16 84.68
C VAL A 286 23.58 15.29 86.18
N LYS A 287 24.45 14.37 86.66
CA LYS A 287 25.71 14.66 87.44
C LYS A 287 26.70 13.46 87.53
N ARG A 288 27.84 13.61 88.24
CA ARG A 288 29.15 12.90 88.05
C ARG A 288 29.50 11.85 89.17
N VAL A 289 30.15 10.68 88.89
CA VAL A 289 31.62 10.30 89.00
C VAL A 289 32.23 10.49 90.42
N PRO A 290 32.96 9.56 91.12
CA PRO A 290 34.21 8.79 90.76
C PRO A 290 34.29 7.32 91.37
N VAL A 291 35.34 6.44 91.55
CA VAL A 291 36.79 6.22 91.14
C VAL A 291 37.30 4.76 91.49
N LEU A 292 38.14 4.11 90.62
CA LEU A 292 39.29 3.11 90.78
C LEU A 292 39.26 1.87 91.77
N SER A 293 40.12 0.80 91.76
CA SER A 293 41.33 0.34 90.98
C SER A 293 41.81 -1.14 91.21
N VAL A 294 42.70 -1.70 90.34
CA VAL A 294 43.81 -2.73 90.59
C VAL A 294 43.43 -4.24 90.87
N LYS A 295 44.15 -5.36 90.52
CA LYS A 295 45.25 -5.82 89.59
C LYS A 295 45.30 -7.41 89.43
N PRO A 296 46.17 -8.04 88.57
CA PRO A 296 46.01 -9.45 88.08
C PRO A 296 47.26 -10.41 87.99
N LYS A 297 47.06 -11.65 87.46
CA LYS A 297 47.97 -12.62 86.74
C LYS A 297 47.12 -13.86 86.24
N ASP A 298 47.48 -14.88 85.43
CA ASP A 298 48.69 -15.38 84.67
C ASP A 298 48.25 -16.35 83.49
N PRO A 299 49.13 -16.95 82.63
CA PRO A 299 48.75 -17.50 81.29
C PRO A 299 48.75 -19.05 81.02
N PRO A 300 48.14 -19.56 79.89
CA PRO A 300 48.04 -20.98 79.50
C PRO A 300 48.61 -21.39 78.09
N MET A 301 48.35 -22.63 77.62
CA MET A 301 48.84 -23.28 76.36
C MET A 301 47.87 -23.20 75.14
N GLU A 302 48.36 -23.55 73.93
CA GLU A 302 47.59 -23.58 72.66
C GLU A 302 46.70 -24.84 72.44
N ASP A 303 45.70 -24.71 71.56
CA ASP A 303 44.59 -25.65 71.30
C ASP A 303 44.77 -26.47 69.98
N PRO A 304 44.53 -27.80 69.98
CA PRO A 304 44.56 -28.62 68.76
C PRO A 304 43.57 -28.21 67.65
N ASP A 305 42.38 -27.65 67.94
CA ASP A 305 41.45 -27.20 66.90
C ASP A 305 41.95 -25.92 66.20
N LEU A 306 42.72 -25.07 66.91
CA LEU A 306 43.47 -23.95 66.31
C LEU A 306 44.49 -24.45 65.29
N ARG A 307 45.25 -25.52 65.63
CA ARG A 307 46.21 -26.15 64.72
C ARG A 307 45.54 -26.75 63.47
N ARG A 308 44.35 -27.35 63.63
CA ARG A 308 43.53 -27.87 62.52
C ARG A 308 43.01 -26.76 61.61
N GLN A 309 42.48 -25.68 62.18
CA GLN A 309 42.01 -24.52 61.43
C GLN A 309 43.14 -23.86 60.64
N LYS A 310 44.34 -23.77 61.21
CA LYS A 310 45.54 -23.24 60.53
C LYS A 310 45.93 -24.08 59.31
N LEU A 311 45.93 -25.41 59.39
CA LEU A 311 46.18 -26.28 58.23
C LEU A 311 45.14 -26.07 57.13
N MET A 312 43.85 -26.03 57.47
CA MET A 312 42.78 -25.78 56.49
C MET A 312 42.87 -24.39 55.84
N ARG A 313 43.37 -23.37 56.56
CA ARG A 313 43.67 -22.03 56.03
C ARG A 313 44.78 -22.09 54.99
N GLU A 314 45.90 -22.72 55.34
CA GLU A 314 47.07 -22.82 54.46
C GLU A 314 46.78 -23.64 53.19
N GLU A 315 46.02 -24.73 53.29
CA GLU A 315 45.58 -25.53 52.13
C GLU A 315 44.55 -24.80 51.26
N GLY A 316 43.54 -24.17 51.87
CA GLY A 316 42.50 -23.43 51.15
C GLY A 316 43.06 -22.24 50.34
N LEU A 317 43.99 -21.48 50.93
CA LEU A 317 44.65 -20.36 50.24
C LEU A 317 45.55 -20.83 49.10
N LYS A 318 46.28 -21.95 49.26
CA LYS A 318 47.07 -22.55 48.16
C LYS A 318 46.19 -22.94 46.97
N LEU A 319 45.03 -23.55 47.21
CA LEU A 319 44.08 -23.92 46.14
C LEU A 319 43.49 -22.67 45.44
N ILE A 320 43.11 -21.63 46.19
CA ILE A 320 42.62 -20.36 45.61
C ILE A 320 43.70 -19.72 44.72
N GLN A 321 44.96 -19.73 45.16
CA GLN A 321 46.07 -19.19 44.37
C GLN A 321 46.27 -19.96 43.05
N LEU A 322 46.29 -21.30 43.11
CA LEU A 322 46.41 -22.15 41.92
C LEU A 322 45.27 -21.94 40.92
N ILE A 323 44.02 -21.78 41.39
CA ILE A 323 42.87 -21.48 40.51
C ILE A 323 43.05 -20.11 39.85
N ARG A 324 43.34 -19.05 40.63
CA ARG A 324 43.55 -17.69 40.11
C ARG A 324 44.69 -17.60 39.09
N ASP A 325 45.76 -18.37 39.28
CA ASP A 325 46.88 -18.42 38.33
C ASP A 325 46.60 -19.30 37.10
N GLY A 326 45.65 -20.24 37.20
CA GLY A 326 45.11 -20.98 36.06
C GLY A 326 44.15 -20.15 35.21
N GLU A 327 43.28 -19.36 35.84
CA GLU A 327 42.36 -18.46 35.14
C GLU A 327 43.13 -17.40 34.33
N LYS A 328 44.20 -16.82 34.88
CA LYS A 328 45.16 -15.97 34.13
C LYS A 328 45.82 -16.68 32.95
N LYS A 329 45.92 -18.01 32.98
CA LYS A 329 46.48 -18.87 31.92
C LYS A 329 45.41 -19.42 30.96
N GLY A 330 44.13 -19.06 31.13
CA GLY A 330 43.00 -19.50 30.31
C GLY A 330 42.44 -20.89 30.67
N VAL A 331 42.66 -21.37 31.89
CA VAL A 331 42.34 -22.73 32.35
C VAL A 331 41.21 -22.69 33.39
N SER A 332 40.19 -23.57 33.28
CA SER A 332 39.03 -23.54 34.18
C SER A 332 39.37 -24.01 35.61
N PRO A 333 38.62 -23.58 36.64
CA PRO A 333 38.79 -24.07 38.02
C PRO A 333 38.67 -25.60 38.14
N GLU A 334 37.79 -26.22 37.36
CA GLU A 334 37.62 -27.67 37.29
C GLU A 334 38.83 -28.35 36.64
N GLU A 335 39.40 -27.76 35.58
CA GLU A 335 40.65 -28.24 34.98
C GLU A 335 41.80 -28.16 35.98
N VAL A 336 42.03 -27.00 36.61
CA VAL A 336 43.11 -26.79 37.60
C VAL A 336 43.01 -27.83 38.72
N TYR A 337 41.82 -28.01 39.30
CA TYR A 337 41.60 -28.95 40.40
C TYR A 337 41.70 -30.42 39.96
N THR A 338 41.26 -30.76 38.75
CA THR A 338 41.37 -32.13 38.23
C THR A 338 42.82 -32.46 37.86
N GLY A 339 43.55 -31.53 37.24
CA GLY A 339 44.99 -31.62 37.00
C GLY A 339 45.77 -31.78 38.30
N MET A 340 45.50 -30.95 39.31
CA MET A 340 46.12 -31.05 40.65
C MET A 340 45.88 -32.41 41.33
N ARG A 341 44.75 -33.06 41.05
CA ARG A 341 44.44 -34.41 41.57
C ARG A 341 45.05 -35.56 40.76
N VAL A 342 45.59 -35.29 39.57
CA VAL A 342 46.19 -36.29 38.67
C VAL A 342 47.71 -36.13 38.56
N SER A 343 48.27 -34.92 38.75
CA SER A 343 49.71 -34.64 38.71
C SER A 343 50.49 -35.22 39.90
N GLY A 344 49.82 -35.51 41.01
CA GLY A 344 50.44 -35.96 42.27
C GLY A 344 51.33 -34.91 42.94
N ASP A 345 52.06 -35.30 43.98
CA ASP A 345 52.97 -34.45 44.76
C ASP A 345 54.29 -34.09 44.03
N GLY A 346 54.29 -34.10 42.70
CA GLY A 346 55.41 -33.66 41.88
C GLY A 346 55.56 -32.13 41.89
N ASN A 347 56.80 -31.64 41.74
CA ASN A 347 57.11 -30.20 41.64
C ASN A 347 56.64 -29.53 40.32
N ILE A 348 55.60 -30.06 39.67
CA ILE A 348 55.03 -29.55 38.41
C ILE A 348 53.73 -28.81 38.75
N LEU A 349 53.64 -27.54 38.35
CA LEU A 349 52.42 -26.76 38.53
C LEU A 349 51.26 -27.38 37.71
N PRO A 350 50.06 -27.55 38.29
CA PRO A 350 48.93 -28.18 37.60
C PRO A 350 48.60 -27.56 36.24
N CYS A 351 48.72 -26.23 36.12
CA CYS A 351 48.47 -25.50 34.87
C CYS A 351 49.43 -25.83 33.73
N ASP A 352 50.63 -26.33 34.06
CA ASP A 352 51.68 -26.63 33.09
C ASP A 352 51.65 -28.13 32.72
N TRP A 353 51.28 -29.00 33.68
CA TRP A 353 50.83 -30.37 33.40
C TRP A 353 49.61 -30.40 32.46
N LEU A 354 48.62 -29.53 32.69
CA LEU A 354 47.43 -29.39 31.84
C LEU A 354 47.73 -28.90 30.41
N LYS A 355 48.93 -28.35 30.15
CA LYS A 355 49.36 -27.94 28.80
C LYS A 355 50.21 -29.00 28.11
N ALA A 356 51.02 -29.75 28.84
CA ALA A 356 51.87 -30.81 28.29
C ALA A 356 51.15 -32.17 28.17
N GLU A 357 50.57 -32.67 29.27
CA GLU A 357 50.13 -34.07 29.39
C GLU A 357 48.65 -34.28 29.06
N LEU A 358 47.80 -33.28 29.35
CA LEU A 358 46.36 -33.42 29.11
C LEU A 358 46.02 -33.77 27.64
N PRO A 359 46.58 -33.15 26.59
CA PRO A 359 46.25 -33.50 25.21
C PRO A 359 46.49 -34.99 24.89
N HIS A 360 47.60 -35.55 25.36
CA HIS A 360 47.94 -36.96 25.18
C HIS A 360 47.03 -37.89 25.98
N LEU A 361 46.64 -37.48 27.20
CA LEU A 361 45.67 -38.21 28.04
C LEU A 361 44.26 -38.18 27.43
N LEU A 362 43.85 -37.08 26.78
CA LEU A 362 42.58 -37.00 26.05
C LEU A 362 42.58 -37.90 24.81
N ASP A 363 43.67 -37.92 24.05
CA ASP A 363 43.84 -38.86 22.93
C ASP A 363 43.82 -40.32 23.41
N GLN A 364 44.43 -40.61 24.57
CA GLN A 364 44.35 -41.92 25.21
C GLN A 364 42.90 -42.29 25.56
N ILE A 365 42.10 -41.36 26.08
CA ILE A 365 40.66 -41.55 26.37
C ILE A 365 39.85 -41.78 25.09
N CYS A 366 40.10 -41.02 24.01
CA CYS A 366 39.46 -41.28 22.71
C CYS A 366 39.83 -42.67 22.16
N ALA A 367 41.08 -43.08 22.28
CA ALA A 367 41.57 -44.37 21.81
C ALA A 367 41.08 -45.55 22.68
N THR A 368 40.94 -45.41 24.00
CA THR A 368 40.31 -46.44 24.84
C THR A 368 38.80 -46.51 24.61
N SER A 369 38.14 -45.37 24.38
CA SER A 369 36.72 -45.31 24.02
C SER A 369 36.43 -46.02 22.70
N SER A 370 37.21 -45.73 21.65
CA SER A 370 37.03 -46.36 20.33
C SER A 370 37.15 -47.89 20.44
N ARG A 371 38.24 -48.39 21.05
CA ARG A 371 38.45 -49.83 21.32
C ARG A 371 37.33 -50.44 22.18
N ALA A 372 36.79 -49.72 23.15
CA ALA A 372 35.68 -50.18 23.99
C ALA A 372 34.31 -50.16 23.28
N ALA A 373 34.15 -49.39 22.21
CA ALA A 373 33.01 -49.48 21.30
C ALA A 373 33.14 -50.71 20.39
N ASP A 374 34.32 -50.90 19.77
CA ASP A 374 34.60 -52.02 18.87
C ASP A 374 34.41 -53.39 19.57
N LEU A 375 34.92 -53.51 20.81
CA LEU A 375 34.74 -54.71 21.64
C LEU A 375 33.26 -55.01 21.95
N LYS A 376 32.42 -53.98 22.10
CA LYS A 376 30.98 -54.16 22.31
C LYS A 376 30.24 -54.52 21.02
N ALA A 377 30.64 -53.93 19.89
CA ALA A 377 30.10 -54.28 18.59
C ALA A 377 30.36 -55.76 18.27
N GLY A 378 31.57 -56.26 18.53
CA GLY A 378 31.92 -57.68 18.36
C GLY A 378 31.14 -58.63 19.28
N GLN A 379 30.85 -58.24 20.52
CA GLN A 379 30.07 -59.09 21.44
C GLN A 379 28.61 -59.28 21.01
N ASN A 380 27.99 -58.30 20.34
CA ASN A 380 26.61 -58.40 19.85
C ASN A 380 26.44 -59.30 18.61
N GLN A 381 27.52 -59.75 17.95
CA GLN A 381 27.43 -60.55 16.72
C GLN A 381 27.38 -62.07 16.97
N ASN A 382 27.79 -62.56 18.15
CA ASN A 382 27.76 -64.00 18.48
C ASN A 382 26.35 -64.50 18.90
N GLY A 383 25.30 -63.98 18.26
CA GLY A 383 23.91 -64.01 18.75
C GLY A 383 22.88 -64.78 17.92
N ALA A 384 23.19 -65.19 16.68
CA ALA A 384 22.35 -66.08 15.87
C ALA A 384 23.13 -66.68 14.68
N GLY A 385 22.83 -67.94 14.33
CA GLY A 385 23.04 -68.46 12.96
C GLY A 385 21.73 -68.36 12.16
N THR A 386 21.66 -68.72 10.87
CA THR A 386 22.61 -69.37 9.95
C THR A 386 22.22 -69.02 8.51
N THR A 387 23.19 -68.95 7.57
CA THR A 387 23.07 -69.18 6.09
C THR A 387 21.87 -68.56 5.33
N GLU A 388 22.06 -67.91 4.17
CA GLU A 388 22.70 -68.49 2.97
C GLU A 388 23.56 -67.49 2.17
N ASP A 389 24.15 -68.01 1.09
CA ASP A 389 25.15 -67.39 0.22
C ASP A 389 24.53 -66.51 -0.90
N THR A 390 25.18 -65.37 -1.19
CA THR A 390 25.23 -64.79 -2.55
C THR A 390 26.32 -63.71 -2.59
N GLY A 391 27.39 -63.94 -3.36
CA GLY A 391 28.52 -63.02 -3.44
C GLY A 391 28.30 -61.82 -4.37
N VAL A 392 28.60 -60.62 -3.87
CA VAL A 392 29.02 -59.45 -4.66
C VAL A 392 30.22 -58.82 -3.95
N GLU A 393 31.30 -58.55 -4.68
CA GLU A 393 32.48 -57.86 -4.15
C GLU A 393 32.26 -56.34 -4.15
N GLU A 394 31.80 -55.79 -3.02
CA GLU A 394 31.87 -54.35 -2.73
C GLU A 394 32.83 -54.09 -1.56
N GLU A 395 33.66 -53.06 -1.67
CA GLU A 395 34.63 -52.66 -0.63
C GLU A 395 33.96 -52.02 0.59
N GLN A 396 33.22 -52.83 1.36
CA GLN A 396 32.60 -52.38 2.60
C GLN A 396 33.68 -52.08 3.66
N THR A 397 33.86 -50.80 3.94
CA THR A 397 34.84 -50.27 4.90
C THR A 397 34.57 -50.80 6.31
N ARG A 398 35.36 -51.81 6.72
CA ARG A 398 35.53 -52.20 8.13
C ARG A 398 36.08 -51.01 8.94
N GLY A 399 35.20 -50.17 9.46
CA GLY A 399 35.62 -48.91 10.09
C GLY A 399 34.57 -48.12 10.87
N GLY A 400 33.45 -48.73 11.27
CA GLY A 400 32.38 -48.08 12.04
C GLY A 400 32.70 -47.72 13.50
N GLY A 401 33.98 -47.49 13.84
CA GLY A 401 34.44 -47.20 15.20
C GLY A 401 33.99 -45.82 15.70
N VAL A 402 33.51 -45.74 16.94
CA VAL A 402 32.99 -44.50 17.53
C VAL A 402 34.15 -43.54 17.86
N THR A 403 34.51 -42.69 16.89
CA THR A 403 35.55 -41.67 17.03
C THR A 403 35.02 -40.43 17.76
N LEU A 404 35.46 -40.27 19.00
CA LEU A 404 35.12 -39.13 19.87
C LEU A 404 36.05 -37.93 19.64
N SER A 405 35.53 -36.72 19.87
CA SER A 405 36.34 -35.50 19.89
C SER A 405 37.13 -35.36 21.21
N ARG A 406 38.25 -34.61 21.17
CA ARG A 406 39.00 -34.26 22.39
C ARG A 406 38.15 -33.51 23.41
N ALA A 407 37.19 -32.69 22.96
CA ALA A 407 36.25 -31.98 23.82
C ALA A 407 35.35 -32.94 24.63
N GLU A 408 34.82 -33.99 23.99
CA GLU A 408 34.00 -35.00 24.67
C GLU A 408 34.82 -35.82 25.67
N ALA A 409 36.04 -36.21 25.30
CA ALA A 409 36.97 -36.85 26.23
C ALA A 409 37.29 -35.93 27.42
N LYS A 410 37.46 -34.62 27.20
CA LYS A 410 37.75 -33.61 28.23
C LYS A 410 36.59 -33.43 29.20
N LEU A 411 35.37 -33.27 28.69
CA LEU A 411 34.16 -33.19 29.51
C LEU A 411 33.98 -34.45 30.35
N ALA A 412 34.14 -35.64 29.74
CA ALA A 412 34.04 -36.91 30.46
C ALA A 412 35.17 -37.10 31.50
N TRP A 413 36.38 -36.61 31.24
CA TRP A 413 37.52 -36.65 32.18
C TRP A 413 37.30 -35.75 33.40
N LEU A 414 36.78 -34.53 33.19
CA LEU A 414 36.37 -33.62 34.26
C LEU A 414 35.23 -34.22 35.09
N SER A 415 34.19 -34.77 34.45
CA SER A 415 33.07 -35.45 35.13
C SER A 415 33.47 -36.73 35.86
N ALA A 416 34.45 -37.48 35.35
CA ALA A 416 35.04 -38.62 36.03
C ALA A 416 35.97 -38.21 37.20
N GLY A 417 36.38 -36.94 37.26
CA GLY A 417 37.28 -36.41 38.27
C GLY A 417 38.70 -36.95 38.12
N GLY A 418 39.21 -37.03 36.88
CA GLY A 418 40.59 -37.39 36.56
C GLY A 418 40.81 -38.83 36.09
N ASP A 419 39.84 -39.71 36.33
CA ASP A 419 39.91 -41.15 36.03
C ASP A 419 39.68 -41.43 34.54
N THR A 420 40.70 -41.95 33.85
CA THR A 420 40.71 -42.17 32.39
C THR A 420 39.80 -43.32 31.93
N GLU A 421 39.65 -44.37 32.74
CA GLU A 421 38.82 -45.53 32.38
C GLU A 421 37.33 -45.21 32.56
N ARG A 422 36.99 -44.50 33.65
CA ARG A 422 35.64 -43.97 33.89
C ARG A 422 35.29 -42.90 32.86
N ALA A 423 36.23 -42.03 32.47
CA ALA A 423 36.02 -41.05 31.40
C ALA A 423 35.68 -41.73 30.06
N ALA A 424 36.43 -42.74 29.64
CA ALA A 424 36.17 -43.47 28.39
C ALA A 424 34.79 -44.17 28.40
N LYS A 425 34.43 -44.81 29.53
CA LYS A 425 33.11 -45.43 29.71
C LYS A 425 31.97 -44.40 29.78
N GLN A 426 32.24 -43.19 30.26
CA GLN A 426 31.27 -42.09 30.31
C GLN A 426 31.03 -41.49 28.92
N ALA A 427 32.09 -41.11 28.21
CA ALA A 427 32.02 -40.44 26.93
C ALA A 427 31.25 -41.25 25.86
N LEU A 428 31.42 -42.59 25.84
CA LEU A 428 30.64 -43.48 24.97
C LEU A 428 29.14 -43.48 25.29
N ARG A 429 28.75 -43.43 26.58
CA ARG A 429 27.33 -43.39 26.99
C ARG A 429 26.70 -42.06 26.59
N ASP A 430 27.41 -40.96 26.84
CA ASP A 430 26.95 -39.62 26.48
C ASP A 430 26.83 -39.49 24.96
N ARG A 431 27.79 -40.01 24.18
CA ARG A 431 27.72 -40.01 22.72
C ARG A 431 26.53 -40.81 22.19
N HIS A 432 26.29 -42.03 22.70
CA HIS A 432 25.13 -42.83 22.28
C HIS A 432 23.80 -42.16 22.66
N SER A 433 23.73 -41.50 23.82
CA SER A 433 22.56 -40.70 24.22
C SER A 433 22.28 -39.55 23.24
N LYS A 434 23.32 -38.78 22.86
CA LYS A 434 23.22 -37.68 21.89
C LYS A 434 22.82 -38.14 20.49
N VAL A 435 23.31 -39.30 20.01
CA VAL A 435 22.85 -39.88 18.74
C VAL A 435 21.37 -40.24 18.83
N LYS A 436 20.92 -40.87 19.92
CA LYS A 436 19.51 -41.21 20.13
C LYS A 436 18.60 -39.97 20.17
N GLU A 437 19.09 -38.86 20.76
CA GLU A 437 18.42 -37.55 20.71
C GLU A 437 18.25 -37.04 19.27
N LEU A 438 19.31 -37.04 18.45
CA LEU A 438 19.22 -36.69 17.03
C LEU A 438 18.26 -37.60 16.24
N CYS A 439 18.30 -38.92 16.47
CA CYS A 439 17.39 -39.87 15.83
C CYS A 439 15.92 -39.59 16.20
N SER A 440 15.63 -39.22 17.46
CA SER A 440 14.29 -38.82 17.91
C SER A 440 13.73 -37.55 17.25
N LEU A 441 14.63 -36.73 16.68
CA LEU A 441 14.28 -35.51 15.92
C LEU A 441 14.14 -35.79 14.41
N GLY A 442 14.20 -37.06 14.00
CA GLY A 442 13.97 -37.52 12.62
C GLY A 442 15.23 -37.83 11.81
N PHE A 443 16.43 -37.70 12.39
CA PHE A 443 17.70 -37.98 11.70
C PHE A 443 18.12 -39.45 11.89
N THR A 444 17.55 -40.34 11.09
CA THR A 444 17.70 -41.82 11.24
C THR A 444 19.05 -42.40 10.79
N ASP A 445 19.93 -41.59 10.21
CA ASP A 445 21.28 -41.98 9.80
C ASP A 445 22.25 -41.90 10.98
N GLU A 446 22.39 -43.00 11.74
CA GLU A 446 23.25 -43.04 12.93
C GLU A 446 24.73 -42.74 12.62
N VAL A 447 25.23 -43.16 11.45
CA VAL A 447 26.63 -42.94 11.06
C VAL A 447 26.89 -41.45 10.83
N ARG A 448 25.98 -40.78 10.11
CA ARG A 448 26.06 -39.32 9.91
C ARG A 448 25.82 -38.55 11.20
N CYS A 449 24.94 -39.01 12.09
CA CYS A 449 24.75 -38.44 13.42
C CYS A 449 26.01 -38.55 14.29
N GLN A 450 26.74 -39.69 14.25
CA GLN A 450 28.05 -39.83 14.89
C GLN A 450 29.08 -38.85 14.29
N GLU A 451 29.10 -38.70 12.96
CA GLU A 451 30.05 -37.82 12.28
C GLU A 451 29.79 -36.34 12.58
N VAL A 452 28.54 -35.85 12.47
CA VAL A 452 28.24 -34.44 12.77
C VAL A 452 28.43 -34.10 14.25
N LEU A 453 28.24 -35.06 15.18
CA LEU A 453 28.59 -34.88 16.58
C LEU A 453 30.11 -34.78 16.76
N ARG A 454 30.91 -35.54 16.02
CA ARG A 454 32.38 -35.42 16.04
C ARG A 454 32.84 -34.05 15.52
N GLN A 455 32.25 -33.60 14.40
CA GLN A 455 32.52 -32.27 13.81
C GLN A 455 32.05 -31.10 14.69
N SER A 456 31.07 -31.33 15.58
CA SER A 456 30.51 -30.32 16.48
C SER A 456 31.04 -30.42 17.92
N GLU A 457 32.19 -31.07 18.15
CA GLU A 457 32.79 -31.27 19.49
C GLU A 457 31.85 -31.93 20.51
N GLY A 458 30.91 -32.74 20.03
CA GLY A 458 29.85 -33.36 20.81
C GLY A 458 28.66 -32.46 21.15
N GLU A 459 28.54 -31.26 20.59
CA GLU A 459 27.36 -30.41 20.77
C GLU A 459 26.20 -30.84 19.85
N VAL A 460 25.04 -31.13 20.44
CA VAL A 460 23.83 -31.55 19.71
C VAL A 460 23.30 -30.43 18.81
N ARG A 461 23.46 -29.16 19.19
CA ARG A 461 22.95 -28.01 18.43
C ARG A 461 23.78 -27.73 17.17
N GLY A 462 25.11 -27.80 17.24
CA GLY A 462 26.00 -27.80 16.08
C GLY A 462 25.69 -28.98 15.16
N ALA A 463 25.53 -30.19 15.72
CA ALA A 463 25.20 -31.38 14.94
C ALA A 463 23.86 -31.26 14.20
N LEU A 464 22.80 -30.76 14.86
CA LEU A 464 21.52 -30.41 14.21
C LEU A 464 21.70 -29.37 13.10
N SER A 465 22.53 -28.35 13.31
CA SER A 465 22.79 -27.30 12.32
C SER A 465 23.47 -27.86 11.06
N LEU A 466 24.40 -28.81 11.22
CA LEU A 466 25.07 -29.52 10.12
C LEU A 466 24.13 -30.50 9.40
N LEU A 467 23.20 -31.15 10.11
CA LEU A 467 22.20 -32.05 9.54
C LEU A 467 21.08 -31.31 8.79
N GLN A 468 20.67 -30.15 9.27
CA GLN A 468 19.58 -29.35 8.66
C GLN A 468 20.04 -28.58 7.42
N ARG A 469 21.28 -28.08 7.37
CA ARG A 469 21.79 -27.27 6.25
C ARG A 469 21.58 -27.94 4.87
N PRO A 470 21.94 -29.22 4.63
CA PRO A 470 21.70 -29.89 3.35
C PRO A 470 20.22 -30.04 2.96
N LEU A 471 19.30 -30.09 3.94
CA LEU A 471 17.85 -30.16 3.68
C LEU A 471 17.28 -28.79 3.26
N MET A 472 17.90 -27.71 3.74
CA MET A 472 17.54 -26.32 3.41
C MET A 472 18.19 -25.85 2.11
N GLU A 473 19.30 -26.47 1.69
CA GLU A 473 20.10 -26.06 0.53
C GLU A 473 19.29 -25.88 -0.78
N PRO A 474 18.35 -26.77 -1.17
CA PRO A 474 17.53 -26.55 -2.37
C PRO A 474 16.57 -25.37 -2.26
N PHE A 475 16.20 -24.95 -1.06
CA PHE A 475 15.38 -23.75 -0.82
C PHE A 475 16.25 -22.49 -0.84
N HIS A 476 17.44 -22.54 -0.26
CA HIS A 476 18.45 -21.50 -0.35
C HIS A 476 18.82 -21.20 -1.82
N GLN A 477 19.15 -22.22 -2.61
CA GLN A 477 19.46 -22.06 -4.04
C GLN A 477 18.31 -21.43 -4.85
N ARG A 478 17.03 -21.67 -4.48
CA ARG A 478 15.89 -21.03 -5.13
C ARG A 478 15.72 -19.55 -4.74
N MET A 479 15.83 -19.20 -3.46
CA MET A 479 15.65 -17.81 -3.00
C MET A 479 16.70 -16.85 -3.59
N TRP A 480 17.92 -17.32 -3.82
CA TRP A 480 19.02 -16.53 -4.39
C TRP A 480 19.15 -16.66 -5.92
N SER A 481 18.36 -17.52 -6.58
CA SER A 481 18.27 -17.62 -8.04
C SER A 481 17.67 -16.37 -8.67
N ASP A 482 18.09 -16.04 -9.90
CA ASP A 482 17.51 -14.95 -10.70
C ASP A 482 16.45 -15.43 -11.72
N GLN A 483 16.08 -16.72 -11.66
CA GLN A 483 14.97 -17.22 -12.47
C GLN A 483 13.61 -16.73 -11.93
N PRO A 484 12.65 -16.36 -12.80
CA PRO A 484 11.31 -15.98 -12.37
C PRO A 484 10.61 -17.12 -11.63
N GLU A 485 9.76 -16.80 -10.65
CA GLU A 485 8.98 -17.84 -9.99
C GLU A 485 8.09 -18.59 -11.01
N PRO A 486 8.02 -19.93 -10.95
CA PRO A 486 7.16 -20.69 -11.84
C PRO A 486 5.69 -20.35 -11.57
N PRO A 487 4.81 -20.27 -12.58
CA PRO A 487 3.41 -19.90 -12.40
C PRO A 487 2.66 -20.85 -11.44
N ILE A 488 1.51 -20.43 -10.94
CA ILE A 488 0.68 -21.27 -10.06
C ILE A 488 -0.06 -22.31 -10.91
N ASP A 489 0.43 -23.55 -10.89
CA ASP A 489 -0.30 -24.70 -11.42
C ASP A 489 -1.57 -24.96 -10.60
N ILE A 490 -2.71 -24.59 -11.19
CA ILE A 490 -4.06 -24.76 -10.65
C ILE A 490 -4.48 -26.25 -10.60
N ASN A 491 -3.86 -27.10 -11.42
CA ASN A 491 -4.19 -28.53 -11.55
C ASN A 491 -3.26 -29.44 -10.74
N HIS A 492 -2.33 -28.87 -9.97
CA HIS A 492 -1.38 -29.60 -9.13
C HIS A 492 -2.09 -30.54 -8.14
N PRO A 493 -1.67 -31.81 -8.00
CA PRO A 493 -2.41 -32.82 -7.22
C PRO A 493 -2.51 -32.51 -5.72
N ASP A 494 -1.46 -31.94 -5.10
CA ASP A 494 -1.58 -31.36 -3.76
C ASP A 494 -2.29 -30.00 -3.84
N LYS A 495 -3.59 -29.99 -3.57
CA LYS A 495 -4.41 -28.76 -3.47
C LYS A 495 -3.97 -27.85 -2.34
N GLN A 496 -3.45 -28.40 -1.23
CA GLN A 496 -2.97 -27.61 -0.09
C GLN A 496 -1.68 -26.84 -0.47
N ARG A 497 -0.82 -27.39 -1.34
CA ARG A 497 0.29 -26.64 -1.96
C ARG A 497 -0.24 -25.45 -2.77
N VAL A 498 -1.28 -25.64 -3.58
CA VAL A 498 -1.86 -24.56 -4.41
C VAL A 498 -2.45 -23.47 -3.52
N CYS A 499 -3.29 -23.82 -2.54
CA CYS A 499 -3.85 -22.84 -1.60
C CYS A 499 -2.77 -22.08 -0.80
N ARG A 500 -1.69 -22.74 -0.37
CA ARG A 500 -0.53 -22.06 0.25
C ARG A 500 0.14 -21.06 -0.71
N ARG A 501 0.28 -21.39 -2.00
CA ARG A 501 0.84 -20.46 -3.01
C ARG A 501 -0.10 -19.29 -3.30
N LEU A 502 -1.40 -19.54 -3.48
CA LEU A 502 -2.42 -18.51 -3.67
C LEU A 502 -2.43 -17.51 -2.49
N LEU A 503 -2.37 -18.03 -1.26
CA LEU A 503 -2.31 -17.21 -0.05
C LEU A 503 -1.04 -16.33 -0.02
N ALA A 504 0.13 -16.90 -0.32
CA ALA A 504 1.41 -16.21 -0.21
C ALA A 504 1.72 -15.24 -1.36
N VAL A 505 1.27 -15.53 -2.59
CA VAL A 505 1.53 -14.68 -3.77
C VAL A 505 0.52 -13.55 -3.89
N TYR A 506 -0.75 -13.78 -3.51
CA TYR A 506 -1.84 -12.83 -3.74
C TYR A 506 -2.45 -12.25 -2.45
N ASP A 507 -1.88 -12.53 -1.27
CA ASP A 507 -2.33 -12.03 0.04
C ASP A 507 -3.86 -12.14 0.22
N LEU A 508 -4.38 -13.36 0.03
CA LEU A 508 -5.82 -13.61 0.07
C LEU A 508 -6.35 -13.57 1.52
N PRO A 509 -7.52 -12.94 1.80
CA PRO A 509 -7.96 -12.68 3.18
C PRO A 509 -8.14 -13.88 4.11
N SER A 510 -8.24 -15.10 3.58
CA SER A 510 -8.25 -16.33 4.38
C SER A 510 -7.95 -17.58 3.55
N TRP A 511 -7.68 -18.69 4.24
CA TRP A 511 -7.58 -20.02 3.63
C TRP A 511 -8.84 -20.39 2.83
N GLY A 512 -10.03 -20.08 3.35
CA GLY A 512 -11.30 -20.32 2.65
C GLY A 512 -11.47 -19.50 1.37
N ARG A 513 -10.88 -18.29 1.29
CA ARG A 513 -10.80 -17.53 0.02
C ARG A 513 -9.86 -18.24 -0.98
N CYS A 514 -8.76 -18.84 -0.52
CA CYS A 514 -7.87 -19.61 -1.39
C CYS A 514 -8.56 -20.86 -1.98
N GLU A 515 -9.30 -21.60 -1.16
CA GLU A 515 -10.09 -22.76 -1.60
C GLU A 515 -11.26 -22.35 -2.51
N LEU A 516 -11.88 -21.20 -2.28
CA LEU A 516 -12.91 -20.63 -3.16
C LEU A 516 -12.32 -20.26 -4.53
N ALA A 517 -11.17 -19.57 -4.57
CA ALA A 517 -10.48 -19.22 -5.81
C ALA A 517 -10.06 -20.48 -6.60
N LEU A 518 -9.41 -21.44 -5.93
CA LEU A 518 -9.00 -22.71 -6.55
C LEU A 518 -10.20 -23.49 -7.10
N SER A 519 -11.31 -23.55 -6.36
CA SER A 519 -12.52 -24.26 -6.80
C SER A 519 -13.32 -23.52 -7.88
N LEU A 520 -13.08 -22.23 -8.11
CA LEU A 520 -13.64 -21.48 -9.25
C LEU A 520 -12.77 -21.67 -10.51
N LEU A 521 -11.44 -21.61 -10.37
CA LEU A 521 -10.49 -21.86 -11.46
C LEU A 521 -10.48 -23.33 -11.95
N GLN A 522 -11.04 -24.25 -11.16
CA GLN A 522 -11.26 -25.65 -11.55
C GLN A 522 -12.67 -25.91 -12.18
N GLU A 523 -13.51 -24.88 -12.38
CA GLU A 523 -14.80 -25.04 -13.08
C GLU A 523 -14.60 -25.19 -14.60
N ARG A 524 -14.98 -26.34 -15.17
CA ARG A 524 -14.75 -26.68 -16.60
C ARG A 524 -15.44 -25.77 -17.63
N THR A 525 -16.26 -24.83 -17.18
CA THR A 525 -17.03 -23.89 -18.01
C THR A 525 -16.59 -22.43 -17.82
N ALA A 526 -15.52 -22.17 -17.06
CA ALA A 526 -15.13 -20.83 -16.63
C ALA A 526 -13.91 -20.30 -17.43
N PRO A 527 -14.07 -19.28 -18.30
CA PRO A 527 -12.97 -18.66 -19.05
C PRO A 527 -12.22 -17.58 -18.25
N TYR A 528 -12.19 -17.67 -16.92
CA TYR A 528 -11.66 -16.63 -16.04
C TYR A 528 -10.14 -16.72 -15.88
N SER A 529 -9.43 -15.58 -15.81
CA SER A 529 -8.01 -15.61 -15.43
C SER A 529 -7.83 -15.84 -13.94
N LEU A 530 -6.63 -16.28 -13.54
CA LEU A 530 -6.21 -16.39 -12.14
C LEU A 530 -6.43 -15.06 -11.39
N ASP A 531 -5.99 -13.95 -11.98
CA ASP A 531 -6.03 -12.62 -11.36
C ASP A 531 -7.46 -12.06 -11.27
N ASP A 532 -8.31 -12.31 -12.29
CA ASP A 532 -9.73 -11.93 -12.23
C ASP A 532 -10.45 -12.64 -11.07
N VAL A 533 -10.24 -13.97 -10.95
CA VAL A 533 -10.82 -14.76 -9.84
C VAL A 533 -10.24 -14.32 -8.51
N VAL A 534 -8.92 -14.11 -8.40
CA VAL A 534 -8.28 -13.63 -7.17
C VAL A 534 -8.87 -12.30 -6.71
N GLN A 535 -9.10 -11.34 -7.61
CA GLN A 535 -9.66 -10.04 -7.23
C GLN A 535 -11.12 -10.18 -6.76
N ALA A 536 -11.98 -10.88 -7.52
CA ALA A 536 -13.37 -11.10 -7.11
C ALA A 536 -13.49 -11.90 -5.79
N VAL A 537 -12.58 -12.85 -5.56
CA VAL A 537 -12.47 -13.67 -4.33
C VAL A 537 -11.70 -12.96 -3.22
N ARG A 538 -11.04 -11.81 -3.47
CA ARG A 538 -10.55 -10.89 -2.42
C ARG A 538 -11.69 -10.02 -1.91
N GLU A 539 -12.55 -9.53 -2.79
CA GLU A 539 -13.70 -8.70 -2.44
C GLU A 539 -14.80 -9.51 -1.75
N SER A 540 -15.27 -10.61 -2.36
CA SER A 540 -16.42 -11.39 -1.86
C SER A 540 -16.07 -12.83 -1.46
N HIS A 541 -17.00 -13.45 -0.72
CA HIS A 541 -17.01 -14.86 -0.34
C HIS A 541 -18.22 -15.62 -0.89
N ASP A 542 -19.19 -14.92 -1.48
CA ASP A 542 -20.37 -15.50 -2.11
C ASP A 542 -20.02 -15.94 -3.54
N ARG A 543 -20.08 -17.24 -3.80
CA ARG A 543 -19.74 -17.86 -5.10
C ARG A 543 -20.64 -17.36 -6.23
N ASP A 544 -21.92 -17.08 -5.98
CA ASP A 544 -22.89 -16.69 -6.99
C ASP A 544 -22.94 -15.17 -7.21
N PHE A 545 -22.52 -14.38 -6.23
CA PHE A 545 -22.07 -13.01 -6.48
C PHE A 545 -20.80 -13.00 -7.35
N ILE A 546 -19.77 -13.78 -6.99
CA ILE A 546 -18.48 -13.82 -7.70
C ILE A 546 -18.65 -14.24 -9.16
N ARG A 547 -19.46 -15.27 -9.46
CA ARG A 547 -19.78 -15.64 -10.85
C ARG A 547 -20.40 -14.50 -11.65
N ARG A 548 -21.33 -13.72 -11.07
CA ARG A 548 -21.94 -12.53 -11.72
C ARG A 548 -20.98 -11.34 -11.85
N VAL A 549 -19.93 -11.29 -11.04
CA VAL A 549 -18.82 -10.32 -11.17
C VAL A 549 -17.83 -10.77 -12.25
N LEU A 550 -17.65 -12.08 -12.45
CA LEU A 550 -16.71 -12.66 -13.43
C LEU A 550 -17.29 -12.84 -14.84
N ALA A 551 -18.61 -12.94 -14.97
CA ALA A 551 -19.34 -13.00 -16.22
C ALA A 551 -20.41 -11.90 -16.25
N LYS A 552 -20.02 -10.74 -16.81
CA LYS A 552 -20.86 -9.54 -16.96
C LYS A 552 -20.89 -9.15 -18.44
N GLU A 553 -22.05 -9.28 -19.07
CA GLU A 553 -22.25 -9.00 -20.49
C GLU A 553 -21.96 -7.54 -20.84
N CYS A 554 -21.24 -7.30 -21.93
CA CYS A 554 -21.06 -5.97 -22.51
C CYS A 554 -22.19 -5.64 -23.51
N PRO A 555 -22.96 -4.54 -23.32
CA PRO A 555 -24.12 -4.21 -24.17
C PRO A 555 -23.78 -3.73 -25.59
N ILE A 556 -22.49 -3.72 -25.98
CA ILE A 556 -22.02 -3.32 -27.32
C ILE A 556 -21.60 -4.54 -28.14
N CYS A 557 -20.83 -5.47 -27.57
CA CYS A 557 -20.33 -6.67 -28.25
C CYS A 557 -20.97 -7.98 -27.77
N LEU A 558 -21.97 -7.91 -26.87
CA LEU A 558 -22.77 -9.03 -26.37
C LEU A 558 -21.94 -10.24 -25.91
N SER A 559 -20.80 -9.93 -25.27
CA SER A 559 -19.81 -10.89 -24.79
C SER A 559 -19.57 -10.68 -23.30
N ASP A 560 -19.33 -11.76 -22.56
CA ASP A 560 -19.07 -11.73 -21.12
C ASP A 560 -17.64 -11.31 -20.77
N PHE A 561 -17.50 -10.40 -19.82
CA PHE A 561 -16.23 -10.00 -19.23
C PHE A 561 -16.31 -9.97 -17.70
N PRO A 562 -15.20 -10.20 -16.98
CA PRO A 562 -15.14 -9.92 -15.56
C PRO A 562 -15.17 -8.41 -15.32
N HIS A 563 -15.69 -7.99 -14.17
CA HIS A 563 -15.89 -6.57 -13.85
C HIS A 563 -14.56 -5.77 -13.84
N SER A 564 -13.44 -6.44 -13.54
CA SER A 564 -12.07 -5.93 -13.70
C SER A 564 -11.74 -5.41 -15.11
N LYS A 565 -12.46 -5.89 -16.14
CA LYS A 565 -12.28 -5.57 -17.57
C LYS A 565 -13.49 -4.83 -18.14
N MET A 566 -14.32 -4.26 -17.27
CA MET A 566 -15.51 -3.47 -17.59
C MET A 566 -15.34 -2.04 -17.06
N GLN A 567 -15.49 -1.07 -17.95
CA GLN A 567 -15.31 0.36 -17.72
C GLN A 567 -16.64 1.10 -17.81
N SER A 568 -16.79 2.20 -17.09
CA SER A 568 -17.99 3.05 -17.07
C SER A 568 -17.59 4.51 -16.92
N LEU A 569 -18.24 5.40 -17.66
CA LEU A 569 -18.05 6.84 -17.48
C LEU A 569 -18.58 7.29 -16.13
N THR A 570 -17.92 8.24 -15.47
CA THR A 570 -18.39 8.79 -14.19
C THR A 570 -19.69 9.58 -14.30
N SER A 571 -20.14 9.91 -15.51
CA SER A 571 -21.43 10.56 -15.80
C SER A 571 -22.64 9.63 -15.76
N CYS A 572 -22.46 8.30 -15.82
CA CYS A 572 -23.56 7.34 -15.98
C CYS A 572 -23.24 5.99 -15.30
N GLN A 573 -24.21 5.07 -15.26
CA GLN A 573 -24.00 3.71 -14.72
C GLN A 573 -23.79 2.64 -15.82
N CYS A 574 -23.68 3.06 -17.09
CA CYS A 574 -23.46 2.15 -18.21
C CYS A 574 -22.06 1.53 -18.15
N SER A 575 -21.99 0.20 -18.17
CA SER A 575 -20.77 -0.59 -18.04
C SER A 575 -20.50 -1.34 -19.35
N VAL A 576 -19.34 -1.14 -19.94
CA VAL A 576 -18.92 -1.70 -21.24
C VAL A 576 -17.51 -2.29 -21.13
N CYS A 577 -17.12 -3.24 -21.98
CA CYS A 577 -15.77 -3.81 -21.88
C CYS A 577 -14.70 -2.80 -22.33
N CYS A 578 -13.49 -2.91 -21.78
CA CYS A 578 -12.40 -1.96 -22.08
C CYS A 578 -12.12 -1.83 -23.60
N GLY A 579 -12.26 -2.90 -24.38
CA GLY A 579 -12.09 -2.86 -25.84
C GLY A 579 -13.14 -1.99 -26.54
N CYS A 580 -14.42 -2.12 -26.17
CA CYS A 580 -15.48 -1.27 -26.74
C CYS A 580 -15.37 0.19 -26.26
N PHE A 581 -14.93 0.41 -25.01
CA PHE A 581 -14.66 1.76 -24.48
C PHE A 581 -13.52 2.44 -25.26
N GLN A 582 -12.37 1.77 -25.36
CA GLN A 582 -11.20 2.21 -26.11
C GLN A 582 -11.55 2.50 -27.58
N GLN A 583 -12.25 1.58 -28.25
CA GLN A 583 -12.60 1.73 -29.67
C GLN A 583 -13.56 2.91 -29.90
N HIS A 584 -14.60 3.06 -29.07
CA HIS A 584 -15.55 4.18 -29.18
C HIS A 584 -14.84 5.53 -29.01
N PHE A 585 -14.02 5.70 -27.97
CA PHE A 585 -13.31 6.95 -27.75
C PHE A 585 -12.19 7.18 -28.77
N THR A 586 -11.52 6.14 -29.27
CA THR A 586 -10.55 6.26 -30.37
C THR A 586 -11.22 6.81 -31.64
N ILE A 587 -12.40 6.31 -32.01
CA ILE A 587 -13.18 6.82 -33.15
C ILE A 587 -13.71 8.23 -32.87
N ALA A 588 -14.16 8.51 -31.64
CA ALA A 588 -14.63 9.85 -31.26
C ALA A 588 -13.50 10.91 -31.29
N VAL A 589 -12.27 10.52 -30.98
CA VAL A 589 -11.08 11.38 -31.04
C VAL A 589 -10.52 11.50 -32.46
N ARG A 590 -10.41 10.41 -33.23
CA ARG A 590 -9.91 10.48 -34.61
C ARG A 590 -10.92 11.16 -35.54
N ASP A 591 -12.16 10.69 -35.57
CA ASP A 591 -13.10 10.95 -36.67
C ASP A 591 -14.26 11.91 -36.34
N LYS A 592 -14.46 12.23 -35.05
CA LYS A 592 -15.60 13.05 -34.57
C LYS A 592 -15.17 14.34 -33.88
N HIS A 593 -16.15 15.15 -33.48
CA HIS A 593 -15.94 16.37 -32.71
C HIS A 593 -15.85 16.04 -31.20
N ILE A 594 -15.22 16.92 -30.41
CA ILE A 594 -15.06 16.72 -28.95
C ILE A 594 -16.40 16.59 -28.21
N ARG A 595 -17.48 17.12 -28.78
CA ARG A 595 -18.86 17.01 -28.24
C ARG A 595 -19.54 15.66 -28.51
N ASP A 596 -18.94 14.81 -29.34
CA ASP A 596 -19.43 13.45 -29.63
C ASP A 596 -18.81 12.39 -28.67
N MET A 597 -17.98 12.84 -27.72
CA MET A 597 -17.31 12.02 -26.69
C MET A 597 -18.22 11.74 -25.49
N VAL A 598 -19.44 11.26 -25.75
CA VAL A 598 -20.46 10.87 -24.75
C VAL A 598 -20.46 9.35 -24.52
N CYS A 599 -21.29 8.87 -23.59
CA CYS A 599 -21.51 7.45 -23.36
C CYS A 599 -21.99 6.71 -24.63
N PRO A 600 -21.35 5.61 -25.06
CA PRO A 600 -21.80 4.82 -26.22
C PRO A 600 -23.12 4.07 -26.00
N VAL A 601 -23.68 4.07 -24.78
CA VAL A 601 -24.92 3.36 -24.42
C VAL A 601 -26.09 4.32 -24.19
N CYS A 602 -25.93 5.32 -23.31
CA CYS A 602 -26.99 6.28 -22.97
C CYS A 602 -26.85 7.68 -23.61
N TRP A 603 -25.74 7.96 -24.30
CA TRP A 603 -25.43 9.27 -24.92
C TRP A 603 -25.28 10.45 -23.94
N GLU A 604 -25.19 10.18 -22.64
CA GLU A 604 -24.94 11.18 -21.59
C GLU A 604 -23.42 11.44 -21.38
N PRO A 605 -23.02 12.62 -20.86
CA PRO A 605 -23.85 13.76 -20.45
C PRO A 605 -24.18 14.71 -21.62
N ASP A 606 -25.10 15.65 -21.43
CA ASP A 606 -25.34 16.70 -22.42
C ASP A 606 -24.17 17.71 -22.46
N ILE A 607 -23.39 17.67 -23.55
CA ILE A 607 -22.23 18.55 -23.78
C ILE A 607 -22.66 19.92 -24.37
N ASN A 608 -23.92 20.36 -24.16
CA ASN A 608 -24.39 21.73 -24.39
C ASN A 608 -24.10 22.70 -23.23
N ASP A 609 -23.99 22.21 -21.98
CA ASP A 609 -23.79 23.06 -20.79
C ASP A 609 -22.30 23.38 -20.55
N PRO A 610 -21.86 24.66 -20.54
CA PRO A 610 -20.46 25.02 -20.33
C PRO A 610 -19.88 24.70 -18.95
N GLU A 611 -20.70 24.62 -17.91
CA GLU A 611 -20.26 24.44 -16.50
C GLU A 611 -20.00 22.96 -16.22
N HIS A 612 -20.94 22.09 -16.59
CA HIS A 612 -20.78 20.64 -16.45
C HIS A 612 -19.69 20.07 -17.38
N LEU A 613 -19.50 20.67 -18.56
CA LEU A 613 -18.55 20.22 -19.59
C LEU A 613 -17.09 20.19 -19.10
N ASN A 614 -16.64 21.20 -18.36
CA ASN A 614 -15.26 21.24 -17.84
C ASN A 614 -15.03 20.12 -16.80
N SER A 615 -16.03 19.84 -15.95
CA SER A 615 -15.97 18.78 -14.93
C SER A 615 -15.95 17.38 -15.56
N TYR A 616 -16.78 17.18 -16.60
CA TYR A 616 -16.81 15.94 -17.37
C TYR A 616 -15.45 15.64 -18.01
N PHE A 617 -14.88 16.57 -18.79
CA PHE A 617 -13.60 16.32 -19.45
C PHE A 617 -12.42 16.14 -18.48
N SER A 618 -12.45 16.83 -17.33
CA SER A 618 -11.45 16.64 -16.26
C SER A 618 -11.46 15.21 -15.69
N THR A 619 -12.62 14.55 -15.71
CA THR A 619 -12.77 13.17 -15.22
C THR A 619 -12.53 12.15 -16.33
N LEU A 620 -13.00 12.44 -17.55
CA LEU A 620 -12.78 11.62 -18.74
C LEU A 620 -11.28 11.51 -19.08
N ASP A 621 -10.52 12.59 -18.92
CA ASP A 621 -9.06 12.60 -19.14
C ASP A 621 -8.34 11.46 -18.39
N ILE A 622 -8.66 11.30 -17.10
CA ILE A 622 -8.08 10.26 -16.23
C ILE A 622 -8.43 8.87 -16.78
N GLN A 623 -9.66 8.66 -17.26
CA GLN A 623 -10.10 7.38 -17.82
C GLN A 623 -9.52 7.09 -19.21
N LEU A 624 -9.21 8.13 -20.00
CA LEU A 624 -8.64 7.98 -21.35
C LEU A 624 -7.11 7.82 -21.33
N ARG A 625 -6.40 8.41 -20.35
CA ARG A 625 -4.94 8.38 -20.24
C ARG A 625 -4.33 6.97 -20.19
N GLU A 626 -4.98 6.05 -19.50
CA GLU A 626 -4.55 4.66 -19.37
C GLU A 626 -5.22 3.72 -20.41
N CYS A 627 -6.12 4.26 -21.22
CA CYS A 627 -6.96 3.49 -22.15
C CYS A 627 -6.61 3.73 -23.62
N LEU A 628 -6.27 4.94 -24.02
CA LEU A 628 -5.99 5.30 -25.42
C LEU A 628 -4.51 5.12 -25.78
N GLU A 629 -4.24 4.89 -27.07
CA GLU A 629 -2.89 4.99 -27.63
C GLU A 629 -2.34 6.42 -27.44
N PRO A 630 -1.03 6.64 -27.17
CA PRO A 630 -0.48 7.96 -26.90
C PRO A 630 -0.81 9.02 -27.97
N GLU A 631 -0.69 8.66 -29.26
CA GLU A 631 -1.01 9.56 -30.39
C GLU A 631 -2.49 10.00 -30.40
N VAL A 632 -3.39 9.16 -29.90
CA VAL A 632 -4.83 9.45 -29.80
C VAL A 632 -5.09 10.30 -28.56
N TYR A 633 -4.43 10.01 -27.43
CA TYR A 633 -4.52 10.83 -26.23
C TYR A 633 -3.98 12.25 -26.45
N ASP A 634 -2.89 12.42 -27.21
CA ASP A 634 -2.38 13.73 -27.63
C ASP A 634 -3.38 14.47 -28.54
N LEU A 635 -4.08 13.77 -29.44
CA LEU A 635 -5.14 14.34 -30.26
C LEU A 635 -6.37 14.75 -29.44
N PHE A 636 -6.70 14.01 -28.37
CA PHE A 636 -7.73 14.39 -27.40
C PHE A 636 -7.33 15.68 -26.65
N HIS A 637 -6.10 15.74 -26.11
CA HIS A 637 -5.57 16.95 -25.46
C HIS A 637 -5.53 18.15 -26.40
N LYS A 638 -5.16 17.95 -27.67
CA LYS A 638 -5.21 18.98 -28.69
C LYS A 638 -6.61 19.54 -28.89
N LYS A 639 -7.64 18.68 -29.08
CA LYS A 639 -9.04 19.15 -29.22
C LYS A 639 -9.54 19.87 -27.96
N LEU A 640 -9.19 19.39 -26.77
CA LEU A 640 -9.56 20.03 -25.51
C LEU A 640 -8.91 21.41 -25.36
N THR A 641 -7.64 21.53 -25.76
CA THR A 641 -6.90 22.80 -25.83
C THR A 641 -7.53 23.76 -26.85
N GLU A 642 -7.84 23.29 -28.06
CA GLU A 642 -8.54 24.08 -29.08
C GLU A 642 -9.92 24.57 -28.57
N GLN A 643 -10.68 23.72 -27.90
CA GLN A 643 -11.97 24.09 -27.30
C GLN A 643 -11.83 25.12 -26.17
N ALA A 644 -10.75 25.06 -25.37
CA ALA A 644 -10.45 26.07 -24.35
C ALA A 644 -10.06 27.42 -25.00
N LEU A 645 -9.18 27.40 -25.99
CA LEU A 645 -8.73 28.60 -26.72
C LEU A 645 -9.89 29.33 -27.40
N ILE A 646 -10.84 28.62 -28.00
CA ILE A 646 -12.03 29.20 -28.66
C ILE A 646 -12.89 30.05 -27.70
N LYS A 647 -12.87 29.77 -26.38
CA LYS A 647 -13.61 30.57 -25.38
C LYS A 647 -12.98 31.94 -25.13
N ASP A 648 -11.66 32.10 -25.31
CA ASP A 648 -10.93 33.33 -25.00
C ASP A 648 -11.47 34.55 -25.78
N PRO A 649 -11.68 35.73 -25.16
CA PRO A 649 -12.25 36.91 -25.85
C PRO A 649 -11.41 37.43 -27.02
N LYS A 650 -10.08 37.19 -27.02
CA LYS A 650 -9.13 37.59 -28.07
C LYS A 650 -8.92 36.52 -29.15
N PHE A 651 -9.59 35.38 -29.06
CA PHE A 651 -9.52 34.34 -30.08
C PHE A 651 -10.20 34.77 -31.38
N LEU A 652 -9.46 34.69 -32.49
CA LEU A 652 -9.91 35.00 -33.85
C LEU A 652 -9.76 33.79 -34.77
N TRP A 653 -10.79 33.55 -35.58
CA TRP A 653 -10.69 32.71 -36.78
C TRP A 653 -10.19 33.53 -37.95
N CYS A 654 -9.32 32.96 -38.78
CA CYS A 654 -8.95 33.58 -40.04
C CYS A 654 -10.13 33.55 -41.03
N SER A 655 -10.36 34.65 -41.75
CA SER A 655 -11.41 34.75 -42.79
C SER A 655 -11.06 34.02 -44.09
N HIS A 656 -9.84 33.48 -44.22
CA HIS A 656 -9.31 32.86 -45.44
C HIS A 656 -9.04 31.37 -45.31
N CYS A 657 -9.01 30.83 -44.08
CA CYS A 657 -8.80 29.41 -43.80
C CYS A 657 -9.31 29.09 -42.38
N SER A 658 -9.67 27.83 -42.11
CA SER A 658 -10.19 27.37 -40.81
C SER A 658 -9.13 27.29 -39.69
N TYR A 659 -8.17 28.22 -39.66
CA TYR A 659 -7.14 28.33 -38.62
C TYR A 659 -7.53 29.43 -37.62
N GLY A 660 -7.54 29.08 -36.33
CA GLY A 660 -7.88 29.99 -35.23
C GLY A 660 -6.68 30.21 -34.29
N PHE A 661 -6.57 31.42 -33.75
CA PHE A 661 -5.45 31.85 -32.91
C PHE A 661 -5.84 33.03 -32.00
N ILE A 662 -5.12 33.23 -30.91
CA ILE A 662 -5.26 34.41 -30.05
C ILE A 662 -4.53 35.60 -30.67
N TYR A 663 -5.16 36.77 -30.65
CA TYR A 663 -4.57 38.02 -31.14
C TYR A 663 -4.57 39.11 -30.06
N ASP A 664 -3.39 39.38 -29.50
CA ASP A 664 -3.18 40.38 -28.44
C ASP A 664 -2.97 41.83 -28.92
N GLY A 665 -3.08 42.10 -30.22
CA GLY A 665 -2.84 43.43 -30.78
C GLY A 665 -4.07 44.32 -30.88
N ASP A 666 -3.88 45.64 -30.74
CA ASP A 666 -4.96 46.64 -30.89
C ASP A 666 -5.22 47.04 -32.36
N GLN A 667 -4.48 46.49 -33.33
CA GLN A 667 -4.63 46.87 -34.73
C GLN A 667 -5.81 46.15 -35.38
N LEU A 668 -6.63 46.89 -36.15
CA LEU A 668 -7.67 46.28 -36.96
C LEU A 668 -7.11 45.30 -38.00
N LYS A 669 -5.87 45.49 -38.49
CA LYS A 669 -5.24 44.57 -39.45
C LYS A 669 -4.56 43.39 -38.75
N VAL A 670 -5.16 42.20 -38.89
CA VAL A 670 -4.58 40.92 -38.48
C VAL A 670 -4.01 40.21 -39.69
N THR A 671 -2.96 39.40 -39.52
CA THR A 671 -2.41 38.52 -40.56
C THR A 671 -2.29 37.10 -40.02
N CYS A 672 -2.84 36.13 -40.74
CA CYS A 672 -2.85 34.74 -40.29
C CYS A 672 -1.48 34.07 -40.49
N PHE A 673 -0.94 33.42 -39.46
CA PHE A 673 0.34 32.73 -39.55
C PHE A 673 0.33 31.55 -40.54
N GLN A 674 -0.82 30.87 -40.70
CA GLN A 674 -0.96 29.69 -41.55
C GLN A 674 -1.03 30.04 -43.05
N CYS A 675 -1.99 30.90 -43.46
CA CYS A 675 -2.20 31.23 -44.87
C CYS A 675 -1.55 32.55 -45.32
N ARG A 676 -0.97 33.33 -44.40
CA ARG A 676 -0.33 34.66 -44.62
C ARG A 676 -1.23 35.77 -45.16
N ASN A 677 -2.51 35.50 -45.41
CA ASN A 677 -3.49 36.52 -45.78
C ASN A 677 -3.88 37.40 -44.58
N SER A 678 -4.19 38.67 -44.85
CA SER A 678 -4.66 39.63 -43.84
C SER A 678 -6.19 39.76 -43.81
N PHE A 679 -6.74 40.04 -42.65
CA PHE A 679 -8.17 40.27 -42.40
C PHE A 679 -8.40 41.25 -41.25
N CYS A 680 -9.62 41.76 -41.11
CA CYS A 680 -9.96 42.73 -40.07
C CYS A 680 -10.33 42.04 -38.73
N ALA A 681 -9.73 42.42 -37.62
CA ALA A 681 -10.03 41.89 -36.29
C ALA A 681 -11.51 42.04 -35.90
N GLN A 682 -12.09 43.20 -36.23
CA GLN A 682 -13.44 43.60 -35.79
C GLN A 682 -14.54 43.09 -36.72
N CYS A 683 -14.45 43.33 -38.03
CA CYS A 683 -15.48 42.92 -38.99
C CYS A 683 -15.22 41.57 -39.68
N LYS A 684 -14.05 40.94 -39.43
CA LYS A 684 -13.63 39.62 -39.95
C LYS A 684 -13.62 39.49 -41.48
N LYS A 685 -13.72 40.59 -42.22
CA LYS A 685 -13.59 40.60 -43.69
C LYS A 685 -12.11 40.59 -44.11
N PRO A 686 -11.78 40.10 -45.33
CA PRO A 686 -10.46 40.27 -45.94
C PRO A 686 -9.97 41.73 -45.87
N TRP A 687 -8.67 41.91 -45.64
CA TRP A 687 -8.10 43.24 -45.46
C TRP A 687 -7.63 43.86 -46.78
N GLU A 688 -8.27 44.96 -47.16
CA GLU A 688 -7.87 45.82 -48.29
C GLU A 688 -7.19 47.09 -47.77
N SER A 689 -6.33 47.72 -48.57
CA SER A 689 -5.61 48.95 -48.17
C SER A 689 -6.57 50.09 -47.83
N GLN A 690 -7.73 50.13 -48.48
CA GLN A 690 -8.81 51.10 -48.27
C GLN A 690 -9.54 50.95 -46.92
N HIS A 691 -9.36 49.84 -46.19
CA HIS A 691 -9.81 49.74 -44.79
C HIS A 691 -8.89 50.50 -43.82
N GLY A 692 -7.66 50.83 -44.25
CA GLY A 692 -6.69 51.59 -43.46
C GLY A 692 -7.22 52.99 -43.09
N GLY A 693 -7.34 53.27 -41.79
CA GLY A 693 -7.85 54.54 -41.28
C GLY A 693 -9.38 54.70 -41.30
N LEU A 694 -10.14 53.70 -41.78
CA LEU A 694 -11.60 53.69 -41.73
C LEU A 694 -12.12 52.77 -40.63
N SER A 695 -13.22 53.17 -39.98
CA SER A 695 -14.05 52.25 -39.20
C SER A 695 -14.68 51.20 -40.12
N CYS A 696 -15.01 50.02 -39.58
CA CYS A 696 -15.60 48.93 -40.35
C CYS A 696 -16.87 49.35 -41.12
N GLU A 697 -17.70 50.22 -40.54
CA GLU A 697 -18.93 50.74 -41.14
C GLU A 697 -18.66 51.71 -42.30
N ARG A 698 -17.64 52.58 -42.14
CA ARG A 698 -17.21 53.50 -43.21
C ARG A 698 -16.59 52.73 -44.37
N TYR A 699 -15.79 51.72 -44.08
CA TYR A 699 -15.26 50.80 -45.09
C TYR A 699 -16.37 50.00 -45.80
N GLN A 700 -17.36 49.48 -45.07
CA GLN A 700 -18.50 48.78 -45.68
C GLN A 700 -19.43 49.70 -46.48
N SER A 701 -19.54 50.98 -46.13
CA SER A 701 -20.28 51.97 -46.91
C SER A 701 -19.51 52.38 -48.17
N TRP A 702 -18.21 52.65 -48.02
CA TRP A 702 -17.30 52.85 -49.16
C TRP A 702 -17.37 51.68 -50.15
N LYS A 703 -17.33 50.42 -49.69
CA LYS A 703 -17.54 49.23 -50.54
C LYS A 703 -18.86 49.29 -51.31
N ARG A 704 -20.00 49.56 -50.65
CA ARG A 704 -21.31 49.69 -51.33
C ARG A 704 -21.32 50.76 -52.42
N GLU A 705 -20.61 51.86 -52.20
CA GLU A 705 -20.61 53.05 -53.07
C GLU A 705 -19.54 53.01 -54.18
N ASN A 706 -18.47 52.24 -54.02
CA ASN A 706 -17.27 52.32 -54.87
C ASN A 706 -16.81 50.97 -55.48
N ASP A 707 -17.32 49.82 -55.03
CA ASP A 707 -16.93 48.50 -55.54
C ASP A 707 -17.90 48.01 -56.63
N PRO A 708 -17.48 47.91 -57.91
CA PRO A 708 -18.38 47.52 -59.00
C PRO A 708 -18.81 46.05 -58.97
N GLU A 709 -18.13 45.19 -58.21
CA GLU A 709 -18.57 43.82 -57.99
C GLU A 709 -19.60 43.75 -56.85
N TYR A 710 -19.38 44.49 -55.76
CA TYR A 710 -20.38 44.63 -54.70
C TYR A 710 -21.69 45.21 -55.25
N GLN A 711 -21.62 46.23 -56.10
CA GLN A 711 -22.79 46.86 -56.72
C GLN A 711 -23.55 45.88 -57.64
N ARG A 712 -22.83 45.06 -58.41
CA ARG A 712 -23.40 43.98 -59.23
C ARG A 712 -24.13 42.92 -58.37
N GLN A 713 -23.60 42.62 -57.19
CA GLN A 713 -24.19 41.71 -56.20
C GLN A 713 -25.36 42.34 -55.42
N GLY A 714 -25.48 43.67 -55.38
CA GLY A 714 -26.61 44.39 -54.77
C GLY A 714 -26.90 43.95 -53.32
N LEU A 715 -28.19 43.73 -53.01
CA LEU A 715 -28.59 43.26 -51.68
C LEU A 715 -28.16 41.82 -51.37
N ALA A 716 -27.81 40.99 -52.37
CA ALA A 716 -27.26 39.66 -52.12
C ALA A 716 -25.86 39.75 -51.49
N GLY A 717 -25.05 40.73 -51.90
CA GLY A 717 -23.79 41.06 -51.24
C GLY A 717 -24.01 41.51 -49.78
N TYR A 718 -25.05 42.30 -49.53
CA TYR A 718 -25.41 42.76 -48.18
C TYR A 718 -25.85 41.61 -47.25
N LEU A 719 -26.71 40.70 -47.72
CA LEU A 719 -27.16 39.55 -46.93
C LEU A 719 -26.00 38.58 -46.61
N ARG A 720 -25.13 38.31 -47.59
CA ARG A 720 -23.91 37.51 -47.40
C ARG A 720 -22.96 38.13 -46.38
N ASP A 721 -22.74 39.44 -46.47
CA ASP A 721 -21.87 40.19 -45.56
C ASP A 721 -22.43 40.25 -44.12
N ASN A 722 -23.75 40.24 -43.96
CA ASN A 722 -24.47 40.12 -42.69
C ASN A 722 -24.77 38.66 -42.29
N GLY A 723 -24.01 37.71 -42.85
CA GLY A 723 -24.23 36.28 -42.71
C GLY A 723 -24.06 35.73 -41.29
N ILE A 724 -24.34 34.43 -41.16
CA ILE A 724 -24.48 33.75 -39.86
C ILE A 724 -23.14 33.78 -39.09
N THR A 725 -23.15 34.31 -37.86
CA THR A 725 -22.02 34.19 -36.92
C THR A 725 -22.40 33.23 -35.79
N CYS A 726 -21.60 32.20 -35.55
CA CYS A 726 -21.88 31.25 -34.48
C CYS A 726 -21.65 31.91 -33.10
N PRO A 727 -22.66 31.93 -32.19
CA PRO A 727 -22.52 32.57 -30.90
C PRO A 727 -21.50 31.87 -29.98
N ASN A 728 -21.32 30.55 -30.12
CA ASN A 728 -20.42 29.75 -29.29
C ASN A 728 -18.93 29.93 -29.66
N CYS A 729 -18.57 29.78 -30.95
CA CYS A 729 -17.16 29.83 -31.39
C CYS A 729 -16.77 31.08 -32.18
N ARG A 730 -17.70 32.02 -32.40
CA ARG A 730 -17.51 33.27 -33.15
C ARG A 730 -17.06 33.14 -34.62
N PHE A 731 -17.01 31.92 -35.17
CA PHE A 731 -16.80 31.69 -36.61
C PHE A 731 -17.96 32.28 -37.42
N GLN A 732 -17.65 32.85 -38.60
CA GLN A 732 -18.61 33.56 -39.45
C GLN A 732 -18.74 32.86 -40.80
N TYR A 733 -19.98 32.66 -41.25
CA TYR A 733 -20.35 32.05 -42.51
C TYR A 733 -20.82 33.14 -43.47
N ALA A 734 -20.29 33.15 -44.69
CA ALA A 734 -20.72 34.03 -45.78
C ALA A 734 -22.02 33.50 -46.44
N LEU A 735 -23.03 33.21 -45.63
CA LEU A 735 -24.29 32.56 -46.03
C LEU A 735 -25.48 33.39 -45.55
N SER A 736 -26.54 33.45 -46.38
CA SER A 736 -27.85 33.96 -45.94
C SER A 736 -28.46 33.07 -44.85
N LYS A 737 -29.40 33.61 -44.07
CA LYS A 737 -30.07 32.89 -42.99
C LYS A 737 -31.04 31.82 -43.50
N GLY A 738 -31.47 31.93 -44.75
CA GLY A 738 -32.08 30.85 -45.52
C GLY A 738 -33.51 30.50 -45.09
N GLY A 739 -33.96 29.30 -45.46
CA GLY A 739 -35.33 28.83 -45.16
C GLY A 739 -35.44 28.14 -43.80
N CYS A 740 -34.44 27.33 -43.44
CA CYS A 740 -34.37 26.68 -42.14
C CYS A 740 -33.67 27.60 -41.14
N MET A 741 -34.30 27.86 -40.00
CA MET A 741 -33.71 28.67 -38.93
C MET A 741 -32.77 27.87 -38.01
N HIS A 742 -32.80 26.53 -38.08
CA HIS A 742 -31.85 25.66 -37.39
C HIS A 742 -30.52 25.64 -38.14
N PHE A 743 -29.45 26.07 -37.47
CA PHE A 743 -28.10 26.07 -38.03
C PHE A 743 -27.13 25.31 -37.12
N SER A 744 -26.37 24.40 -37.70
CA SER A 744 -25.34 23.61 -37.02
C SER A 744 -23.95 24.09 -37.43
N CYS A 745 -23.21 24.69 -36.50
CA CYS A 745 -21.87 25.21 -36.78
C CYS A 745 -20.89 24.07 -37.15
N SER A 746 -20.30 24.09 -38.36
CA SER A 746 -19.37 23.06 -38.80
C SER A 746 -18.13 22.94 -37.87
N GLN A 747 -17.63 24.09 -37.40
CA GLN A 747 -16.41 24.17 -36.56
C GLN A 747 -16.59 23.61 -35.14
N CYS A 748 -17.71 23.90 -34.47
CA CYS A 748 -17.89 23.57 -33.04
C CYS A 748 -19.14 22.72 -32.72
N ARG A 749 -19.90 22.33 -33.76
CA ARG A 749 -21.17 21.57 -33.69
C ARG A 749 -22.25 22.15 -32.76
N TYR A 750 -22.15 23.43 -32.40
CA TYR A 750 -23.20 24.14 -31.67
C TYR A 750 -24.42 24.34 -32.59
N GLN A 751 -25.61 24.05 -32.08
CA GLN A 751 -26.88 24.12 -32.81
C GLN A 751 -27.70 25.31 -32.32
N PHE A 752 -28.05 26.24 -33.20
CA PHE A 752 -28.63 27.53 -32.81
C PHE A 752 -29.52 28.11 -33.90
N CYS A 753 -30.30 29.14 -33.53
CA CYS A 753 -31.13 29.88 -34.46
C CYS A 753 -30.31 30.89 -35.28
N SER A 754 -30.29 30.78 -36.61
CA SER A 754 -29.67 31.78 -37.49
C SER A 754 -30.32 33.17 -37.36
N GLY A 755 -31.60 33.23 -36.99
CA GLY A 755 -32.36 34.44 -36.67
C GLY A 755 -31.88 35.15 -35.39
N CYS A 756 -31.99 34.49 -34.23
CA CYS A 756 -31.84 35.10 -32.90
C CYS A 756 -30.71 34.53 -32.02
N ASN A 757 -29.86 33.63 -32.55
CA ASN A 757 -28.72 33.01 -31.87
C ASN A 757 -29.02 32.19 -30.59
N ASN A 758 -30.28 31.97 -30.22
CA ASN A 758 -30.61 31.05 -29.14
C ASN A 758 -30.33 29.58 -29.53
N PRO A 759 -29.93 28.71 -28.56
CA PRO A 759 -29.70 27.30 -28.79
C PRO A 759 -30.95 26.54 -29.25
N PHE A 760 -30.73 25.43 -29.95
CA PHE A 760 -31.70 24.35 -30.11
C PHE A 760 -31.50 23.27 -29.04
N HIS A 761 -32.60 22.75 -28.51
CA HIS A 761 -32.64 21.72 -27.48
C HIS A 761 -33.36 20.47 -28.01
N THR A 762 -32.81 19.29 -27.75
CA THR A 762 -33.50 18.00 -27.88
C THR A 762 -34.33 17.69 -26.63
N THR A 763 -33.79 18.03 -25.45
CA THR A 763 -34.46 17.98 -24.15
C THR A 763 -34.46 19.41 -23.59
N CYS A 764 -35.64 20.01 -23.41
CA CYS A 764 -35.73 21.39 -22.94
C CYS A 764 -35.92 21.47 -21.41
N ALA A 765 -35.09 22.27 -20.74
CA ALA A 765 -35.14 22.48 -19.29
C ALA A 765 -36.12 23.60 -18.87
N VAL A 766 -36.79 24.27 -19.81
CA VAL A 766 -37.78 25.31 -19.50
C VAL A 766 -39.05 24.67 -18.96
N ILE A 767 -39.32 24.86 -17.67
CA ILE A 767 -40.39 24.22 -16.87
C ILE A 767 -41.77 24.27 -17.55
N HIS A 768 -42.06 25.36 -18.29
CA HIS A 768 -43.35 25.58 -18.96
C HIS A 768 -43.33 25.28 -20.48
N CYS A 769 -42.28 24.64 -21.00
CA CYS A 769 -42.26 24.20 -22.40
C CYS A 769 -42.93 22.83 -22.56
N SER A 770 -43.97 22.77 -23.39
CA SER A 770 -44.68 21.55 -23.78
C SER A 770 -44.25 20.98 -25.14
N VAL A 771 -43.26 21.59 -25.80
CA VAL A 771 -42.80 21.18 -27.14
C VAL A 771 -41.88 19.96 -27.04
N THR A 772 -42.26 18.88 -27.73
CA THR A 772 -41.45 17.66 -27.82
C THR A 772 -40.56 17.68 -29.06
N GLY A 773 -39.37 17.09 -28.95
CA GLY A 773 -38.38 17.05 -30.04
C GLY A 773 -37.57 18.35 -30.18
N LEU A 774 -36.80 18.43 -31.27
CA LEU A 774 -35.81 19.49 -31.51
C LEU A 774 -36.45 20.87 -31.72
N HIS A 775 -36.29 21.78 -30.77
CA HIS A 775 -36.84 23.15 -30.84
C HIS A 775 -35.93 24.20 -30.20
N ALA A 776 -36.24 25.47 -30.42
CA ALA A 776 -35.57 26.62 -29.82
C ALA A 776 -36.58 27.65 -29.33
N HIS A 777 -36.23 28.41 -28.29
CA HIS A 777 -37.04 29.53 -27.83
C HIS A 777 -36.67 30.80 -28.59
N HIS A 778 -37.63 31.40 -29.29
CA HIS A 778 -37.42 32.58 -30.14
C HIS A 778 -38.07 33.83 -29.52
N PRO A 779 -37.38 34.99 -29.50
CA PRO A 779 -37.99 36.27 -29.15
C PRO A 779 -38.90 36.79 -30.28
N ARG A 780 -39.76 37.79 -29.98
CA ARG A 780 -40.75 38.30 -30.95
C ARG A 780 -40.16 38.96 -32.19
N ASP A 781 -38.95 39.53 -32.10
CA ASP A 781 -38.19 40.08 -33.23
C ASP A 781 -37.33 39.03 -33.98
N CYS A 782 -37.50 37.74 -33.71
CA CYS A 782 -36.80 36.71 -34.45
C CYS A 782 -37.32 36.58 -35.90
N LEU A 783 -36.40 36.43 -36.86
CA LEU A 783 -36.70 36.05 -38.23
C LEU A 783 -37.57 34.78 -38.33
N PHE A 784 -37.51 33.88 -37.34
CA PHE A 784 -38.37 32.70 -37.25
C PHE A 784 -39.87 33.04 -37.31
N TYR A 785 -40.29 34.16 -36.69
CA TYR A 785 -41.67 34.66 -36.77
C TYR A 785 -41.83 35.70 -37.88
N LEU A 786 -40.89 36.65 -38.00
CA LEU A 786 -41.05 37.77 -38.93
C LEU A 786 -40.91 37.39 -40.41
N ARG A 787 -40.36 36.21 -40.74
CA ARG A 787 -40.43 35.65 -42.11
C ARG A 787 -41.85 35.28 -42.54
N ASP A 788 -42.76 35.04 -41.60
CA ASP A 788 -44.15 34.68 -41.87
C ASP A 788 -45.01 35.93 -42.16
N TRP A 789 -44.47 37.14 -41.96
CA TRP A 789 -45.13 38.41 -42.27
C TRP A 789 -44.92 38.85 -43.72
N GLU A 790 -46.00 39.35 -44.34
CA GLU A 790 -45.95 39.94 -45.68
C GLU A 790 -44.98 41.13 -45.78
N PRO A 791 -44.26 41.30 -46.90
CA PRO A 791 -43.29 42.38 -47.07
C PRO A 791 -43.85 43.78 -46.75
N GLY A 792 -45.07 44.09 -47.21
CA GLY A 792 -45.73 45.37 -46.92
C GLY A 792 -45.94 45.66 -45.43
N ARG A 793 -46.11 44.62 -44.60
CA ARG A 793 -46.25 44.77 -43.14
C ARG A 793 -44.90 45.04 -42.46
N LEU A 794 -43.84 44.39 -42.93
CA LEU A 794 -42.46 44.65 -42.51
C LEU A 794 -42.00 46.05 -42.94
N GLN A 795 -42.37 46.49 -44.14
CA GLN A 795 -42.16 47.85 -44.64
C GLN A 795 -42.90 48.89 -43.79
N ALA A 796 -44.17 48.67 -43.44
CA ALA A 796 -44.92 49.57 -42.57
C ALA A 796 -44.26 49.73 -41.18
N LEU A 797 -43.68 48.66 -40.63
CA LEU A 797 -42.94 48.72 -39.36
C LEU A 797 -41.68 49.60 -39.44
N LEU A 798 -40.98 49.55 -40.58
CA LEU A 798 -39.82 50.41 -40.87
C LEU A 798 -40.23 51.88 -41.12
N GLN A 799 -41.29 52.11 -41.89
CA GLN A 799 -41.85 53.44 -42.17
C GLN A 799 -42.29 54.16 -40.88
N ASN A 800 -42.97 53.45 -39.98
CA ASN A 800 -43.40 53.96 -38.67
C ASN A 800 -42.25 54.39 -37.73
N LYS A 801 -41.00 54.06 -38.09
CA LYS A 801 -39.77 54.48 -37.39
C LYS A 801 -38.81 55.30 -38.25
N GLY A 802 -39.22 55.69 -39.46
CA GLY A 802 -38.41 56.50 -40.38
C GLY A 802 -37.17 55.79 -40.93
N VAL A 803 -37.17 54.46 -41.01
CA VAL A 803 -36.04 53.68 -41.53
C VAL A 803 -36.23 53.40 -43.02
N GLU A 804 -35.27 53.85 -43.83
CA GLU A 804 -35.23 53.62 -45.27
C GLU A 804 -34.92 52.14 -45.62
N PHE A 805 -35.51 51.67 -46.72
CA PHE A 805 -35.30 50.35 -47.31
C PHE A 805 -35.42 50.43 -48.83
N ASN A 806 -34.76 49.52 -49.54
CA ASN A 806 -34.77 49.48 -51.00
C ASN A 806 -36.01 48.73 -51.52
N THR A 807 -36.65 49.26 -52.55
CA THR A 807 -37.67 48.56 -53.38
C THR A 807 -37.15 48.20 -54.77
N ASP A 808 -36.21 49.00 -55.28
CA ASP A 808 -35.84 49.00 -56.69
C ASP A 808 -34.57 48.18 -56.94
N THR A 809 -34.51 47.49 -58.09
CA THR A 809 -33.36 46.65 -58.45
C THR A 809 -32.13 47.53 -58.78
N PRO A 810 -30.97 47.34 -58.13
CA PRO A 810 -29.79 48.16 -58.39
C PRO A 810 -29.31 48.09 -59.85
N PRO A 811 -28.81 49.20 -60.43
CA PRO A 811 -28.25 49.19 -61.78
C PRO A 811 -27.08 48.20 -61.91
N GLY A 812 -27.23 47.21 -62.79
CA GLY A 812 -26.21 46.20 -63.08
C GLY A 812 -26.41 44.84 -62.38
N THR A 813 -27.42 44.68 -61.53
CA THR A 813 -27.82 43.34 -61.02
C THR A 813 -28.52 42.53 -62.12
N GLN A 814 -28.37 41.20 -62.12
CA GLN A 814 -29.11 40.32 -63.04
C GLN A 814 -30.62 40.38 -62.74
N ALA A 815 -31.43 40.70 -63.75
CA ALA A 815 -32.88 40.81 -63.61
C ALA A 815 -33.56 39.43 -63.68
N GLY A 816 -34.50 39.17 -62.77
CA GLY A 816 -35.43 38.04 -62.83
C GLY A 816 -35.18 36.88 -61.85
N LEU A 817 -33.93 36.66 -61.42
CA LEU A 817 -33.52 35.54 -60.55
C LEU A 817 -32.71 36.02 -59.35
N CYS A 818 -32.99 35.45 -58.16
CA CYS A 818 -32.35 35.85 -56.91
C CYS A 818 -30.89 35.37 -56.83
N GLY A 819 -29.96 36.33 -56.81
CA GLY A 819 -28.51 36.10 -56.74
C GLY A 819 -27.95 35.82 -55.33
N VAL A 820 -28.79 35.64 -54.31
CA VAL A 820 -28.34 35.31 -52.94
C VAL A 820 -27.74 33.92 -52.92
N ILE A 821 -26.56 33.78 -52.30
CA ILE A 821 -25.91 32.47 -52.13
C ILE A 821 -26.57 31.70 -50.98
N GLU A 822 -26.93 30.46 -51.27
CA GLU A 822 -27.43 29.46 -50.32
C GLU A 822 -26.60 28.18 -50.45
N GLN A 823 -26.29 27.56 -49.32
CA GLN A 823 -25.66 26.25 -49.28
C GLN A 823 -26.71 25.18 -49.59
N LYS A 824 -26.53 24.40 -50.67
CA LYS A 824 -27.46 23.34 -51.09
C LYS A 824 -26.83 21.96 -50.87
N ASP A 825 -27.65 20.98 -50.51
CA ASP A 825 -27.25 19.57 -50.39
C ASP A 825 -27.43 18.86 -51.75
N GLU A 826 -26.40 18.89 -52.61
CA GLU A 826 -26.38 18.11 -53.86
C GLU A 826 -25.70 16.75 -53.62
N SER A 827 -26.47 15.67 -53.70
CA SER A 827 -25.99 14.29 -53.51
C SER A 827 -25.22 14.02 -52.20
N GLY A 828 -25.48 14.82 -51.16
CA GLY A 828 -24.81 14.72 -49.86
C GLY A 828 -23.52 15.53 -49.74
N GLN A 829 -23.14 16.30 -50.77
CA GLN A 829 -22.14 17.36 -50.67
C GLN A 829 -22.82 18.73 -50.55
N GLN A 830 -22.26 19.57 -49.68
CA GLN A 830 -22.78 20.92 -49.44
C GLN A 830 -22.08 21.91 -50.35
N THR A 831 -22.82 22.48 -51.31
CA THR A 831 -22.32 23.36 -52.36
C THR A 831 -22.98 24.74 -52.30
N ASP A 832 -22.15 25.78 -52.24
CA ASP A 832 -22.61 27.17 -52.27
C ASP A 832 -23.06 27.53 -53.69
N SER A 833 -24.34 27.89 -53.85
CA SER A 833 -24.89 28.26 -55.16
C SER A 833 -25.96 29.35 -55.04
N ALA A 834 -26.24 30.06 -56.13
CA ALA A 834 -27.29 31.08 -56.16
C ALA A 834 -28.68 30.46 -55.90
N CYS A 835 -29.51 31.16 -55.14
CA CYS A 835 -30.88 30.78 -54.82
C CYS A 835 -31.69 30.49 -56.09
N GLY A 836 -31.61 31.37 -57.09
CA GLY A 836 -32.25 31.19 -58.40
C GLY A 836 -33.78 31.32 -58.39
N ALA A 837 -34.41 31.53 -57.23
CA ALA A 837 -35.84 31.81 -57.13
C ALA A 837 -36.22 33.15 -57.81
N GLN A 838 -37.43 33.22 -58.36
CA GLN A 838 -37.87 34.37 -59.15
C GLN A 838 -37.98 35.67 -58.32
N THR A 839 -37.54 36.79 -58.88
CA THR A 839 -37.62 38.12 -58.26
C THR A 839 -38.93 38.83 -58.63
N GLN A 840 -39.57 39.49 -57.68
CA GLN A 840 -40.77 40.29 -57.92
C GLN A 840 -40.44 41.80 -58.00
N PRO A 841 -41.22 42.63 -58.73
CA PRO A 841 -41.12 44.08 -58.65
C PRO A 841 -41.30 44.59 -57.21
N GLY A 842 -40.55 45.62 -56.81
CA GLY A 842 -40.61 46.16 -55.45
C GLY A 842 -39.79 45.38 -54.40
N HIS A 843 -39.20 44.23 -54.74
CA HIS A 843 -38.34 43.42 -53.85
C HIS A 843 -36.83 43.59 -54.13
N ALA A 844 -36.42 44.71 -54.73
CA ALA A 844 -35.02 45.13 -54.91
C ALA A 844 -34.05 44.08 -55.49
N GLY A 845 -34.53 43.26 -56.44
CA GLY A 845 -33.75 42.20 -57.08
C GLY A 845 -33.61 40.90 -56.26
N LEU A 846 -34.36 40.75 -55.18
CA LEU A 846 -34.41 39.54 -54.36
C LEU A 846 -35.68 38.72 -54.65
N CYS A 847 -35.64 37.42 -54.33
CA CYS A 847 -36.88 36.66 -54.14
C CYS A 847 -37.50 37.05 -52.80
N GLU A 848 -38.80 36.83 -52.67
CA GLU A 848 -39.60 37.31 -51.54
C GLU A 848 -39.07 36.86 -50.16
N LYS A 849 -38.65 35.60 -50.04
CA LYS A 849 -37.99 35.04 -48.85
C LYS A 849 -36.78 35.87 -48.40
N HIS A 850 -35.85 36.15 -49.31
CA HIS A 850 -34.64 36.93 -49.00
C HIS A 850 -34.95 38.42 -48.86
N TYR A 851 -36.02 38.93 -49.47
CA TYR A 851 -36.51 40.28 -49.22
C TYR A 851 -37.08 40.44 -47.81
N ARG A 852 -37.86 39.46 -47.32
CA ARG A 852 -38.29 39.38 -45.90
C ARG A 852 -37.08 39.30 -44.96
N GLU A 853 -36.05 38.50 -45.28
CA GLU A 853 -34.79 38.45 -44.52
C GLU A 853 -34.08 39.83 -44.47
N TYR A 854 -34.00 40.53 -45.60
CA TYR A 854 -33.43 41.88 -45.69
C TYR A 854 -34.19 42.89 -44.82
N LEU A 855 -35.53 42.96 -44.93
CA LEU A 855 -36.34 43.88 -44.11
C LEU A 855 -36.21 43.58 -42.61
N VAL A 856 -36.20 42.29 -42.22
CA VAL A 856 -35.97 41.88 -40.82
C VAL A 856 -34.57 42.24 -40.34
N SER A 857 -33.54 42.20 -41.19
CA SER A 857 -32.21 42.66 -40.82
C SER A 857 -32.16 44.18 -40.52
N LEU A 858 -33.01 44.98 -41.17
CA LEU A 858 -33.18 46.40 -40.87
C LEU A 858 -34.00 46.63 -39.58
N ILE A 859 -35.09 45.89 -39.39
CA ILE A 859 -35.93 45.93 -38.16
C ILE A 859 -35.07 45.64 -36.93
N ASN A 860 -34.34 44.53 -36.97
CA ASN A 860 -33.51 44.07 -35.86
C ASN A 860 -32.27 44.95 -35.67
N GLY A 861 -31.71 45.45 -36.79
CA GLY A 861 -30.58 46.37 -36.83
C GLY A 861 -30.83 47.72 -36.15
N HIS A 862 -32.09 48.16 -36.05
CA HIS A 862 -32.51 49.39 -35.36
C HIS A 862 -33.39 49.12 -34.12
N SER A 863 -33.41 47.87 -33.61
CA SER A 863 -34.16 47.46 -32.41
C SER A 863 -35.66 47.77 -32.44
N ILE A 864 -36.31 47.65 -33.61
CA ILE A 864 -37.74 47.95 -33.75
C ILE A 864 -38.58 46.78 -33.25
N ASP A 865 -39.45 47.04 -32.27
CA ASP A 865 -40.39 46.05 -31.75
C ASP A 865 -41.56 45.80 -32.73
N PRO A 866 -41.87 44.55 -33.13
CA PRO A 866 -43.03 44.25 -33.96
C PRO A 866 -44.37 44.22 -33.20
N ALA A 867 -44.38 44.15 -31.86
CA ALA A 867 -45.60 44.04 -31.06
C ALA A 867 -46.65 45.13 -31.31
N PRO A 868 -46.31 46.42 -31.55
CA PRO A 868 -47.28 47.48 -31.85
C PRO A 868 -48.07 47.29 -33.15
N LEU A 869 -47.74 46.31 -34.00
CA LEU A 869 -48.53 45.92 -35.16
C LEU A 869 -49.23 44.57 -35.00
N PHE A 870 -49.18 43.92 -33.82
CA PHE A 870 -49.88 42.66 -33.57
C PHE A 870 -51.39 42.86 -33.55
N ASN A 871 -52.13 41.98 -34.21
CA ASN A 871 -53.58 41.89 -34.04
C ASN A 871 -53.94 41.00 -32.83
N ALA A 872 -55.20 41.01 -32.40
CA ALA A 872 -55.70 40.24 -31.26
C ALA A 872 -55.29 38.75 -31.27
N ASN A 873 -55.30 38.11 -32.46
CA ASN A 873 -54.96 36.70 -32.64
C ASN A 873 -53.44 36.43 -32.60
N GLU A 874 -52.59 37.46 -32.61
CA GLU A 874 -51.14 37.35 -32.43
C GLU A 874 -50.73 37.74 -31.01
N LEU A 875 -51.35 38.80 -30.47
CA LEU A 875 -51.02 39.40 -29.18
C LEU A 875 -51.30 38.43 -28.01
N VAL A 876 -52.51 37.87 -27.93
CA VAL A 876 -52.86 36.95 -26.83
C VAL A 876 -51.99 35.68 -26.85
N PRO A 877 -51.74 35.01 -28.00
CA PRO A 877 -50.77 33.91 -28.06
C PRO A 877 -49.31 34.32 -27.81
N ALA A 878 -48.92 35.57 -28.09
CA ALA A 878 -47.60 36.08 -27.71
C ALA A 878 -47.47 36.21 -26.19
N CYS A 879 -48.44 36.84 -25.51
CA CYS A 879 -48.44 36.96 -24.05
C CYS A 879 -48.32 35.58 -23.38
N ARG A 880 -49.17 34.62 -23.77
CA ARG A 880 -49.13 33.24 -23.24
C ARG A 880 -47.80 32.54 -23.50
N ARG A 881 -47.18 32.74 -24.68
CA ARG A 881 -45.87 32.14 -25.03
C ARG A 881 -44.74 32.67 -24.16
N TYR A 882 -44.78 33.95 -23.82
CA TYR A 882 -43.76 34.61 -22.99
C TYR A 882 -44.16 34.72 -21.51
N GLN A 883 -45.25 34.05 -21.10
CA GLN A 883 -45.77 33.99 -19.72
C GLN A 883 -46.20 35.35 -19.13
N VAL A 884 -46.56 36.29 -20.00
CA VAL A 884 -47.21 37.57 -19.63
C VAL A 884 -48.67 37.30 -19.32
N ASP A 885 -49.16 37.87 -18.21
CA ASP A 885 -50.55 37.75 -17.75
C ASP A 885 -51.56 38.33 -18.75
N ASP A 886 -52.33 37.44 -19.39
CA ASP A 886 -53.42 37.76 -20.32
C ASP A 886 -54.83 37.70 -19.69
N ALA A 887 -54.95 37.63 -18.36
CA ALA A 887 -56.25 37.66 -17.69
C ALA A 887 -57.01 38.97 -17.99
N ARG A 888 -58.33 38.87 -18.18
CA ARG A 888 -59.22 39.99 -18.51
C ARG A 888 -60.04 40.41 -17.28
N GLY A 889 -60.18 41.72 -17.06
CA GLY A 889 -60.99 42.27 -15.97
C GLY A 889 -62.50 42.15 -16.21
N GLU A 890 -63.28 42.05 -15.13
CA GLU A 890 -64.74 41.80 -15.19
C GLU A 890 -65.56 42.89 -15.91
N LEU A 891 -65.01 44.11 -16.04
CA LEU A 891 -65.62 45.27 -16.69
C LEU A 891 -64.74 45.85 -17.82
N GLU A 892 -63.77 45.08 -18.31
CA GLU A 892 -62.76 45.55 -19.26
C GLU A 892 -63.22 45.36 -20.71
N ASP A 893 -63.30 46.46 -21.47
CA ASP A 893 -63.60 46.43 -22.91
C ASP A 893 -62.41 45.91 -23.75
N ASP A 894 -62.67 45.59 -25.02
CA ASP A 894 -61.65 45.02 -25.91
C ASP A 894 -60.44 45.95 -26.13
N VAL A 895 -60.66 47.26 -26.25
CA VAL A 895 -59.58 48.23 -26.52
C VAL A 895 -58.69 48.35 -25.29
N THR A 896 -59.29 48.55 -24.11
CA THR A 896 -58.55 48.60 -22.84
C THR A 896 -57.77 47.30 -22.60
N TYR A 897 -58.40 46.13 -22.83
CA TYR A 897 -57.74 44.82 -22.69
C TYR A 897 -56.52 44.67 -23.61
N TYR A 898 -56.68 44.90 -24.92
CA TYR A 898 -55.58 44.72 -25.87
C TYR A 898 -54.46 45.76 -25.68
N THR A 899 -54.79 47.00 -25.30
CA THR A 899 -53.77 48.01 -24.95
C THR A 899 -52.96 47.59 -23.73
N ARG A 900 -53.61 47.19 -22.63
CA ARG A 900 -52.93 46.80 -21.39
C ARG A 900 -52.00 45.59 -21.59
N ILE A 901 -52.44 44.55 -22.30
CA ILE A 901 -51.58 43.36 -22.50
C ILE A 901 -50.46 43.62 -23.52
N LEU A 902 -50.61 44.60 -24.43
CA LEU A 902 -49.54 45.07 -25.30
C LEU A 902 -48.47 45.84 -24.51
N GLU A 903 -48.88 46.75 -23.62
CA GLU A 903 -47.97 47.48 -22.73
C GLU A 903 -47.20 46.49 -21.83
N LYS A 904 -47.89 45.57 -21.15
CA LYS A 904 -47.26 44.48 -20.40
C LYS A 904 -46.27 43.67 -21.23
N LEU A 905 -46.62 43.29 -22.47
CA LEU A 905 -45.72 42.50 -23.33
C LEU A 905 -44.46 43.26 -23.74
N ILE A 906 -44.53 44.58 -23.86
CA ILE A 906 -43.38 45.43 -24.18
C ILE A 906 -42.48 45.64 -22.94
N ASP A 907 -43.08 45.88 -21.77
CA ASP A 907 -42.36 46.18 -20.52
C ASP A 907 -41.82 44.94 -19.80
N GLU A 908 -42.59 43.85 -19.72
CA GLU A 908 -42.20 42.62 -18.99
C GLU A 908 -41.25 41.73 -19.82
N VAL A 909 -41.29 41.81 -21.15
CA VAL A 909 -40.54 40.92 -22.05
C VAL A 909 -39.69 41.74 -23.03
N PRO A 910 -38.35 41.72 -22.92
CA PRO A 910 -37.48 42.46 -23.83
C PRO A 910 -37.39 41.80 -25.22
N LEU A 911 -36.96 42.59 -26.21
CA LEU A 911 -36.51 42.07 -27.51
C LEU A 911 -35.24 41.22 -27.36
N GLY A 912 -34.97 40.36 -28.34
CA GLY A 912 -33.91 39.35 -28.23
C GLY A 912 -32.52 39.91 -27.94
N ASP A 913 -31.93 39.52 -26.81
CA ASP A 913 -30.60 39.93 -26.35
C ASP A 913 -29.47 39.52 -27.32
N LYS A 914 -29.55 38.31 -27.88
CA LYS A 914 -28.55 37.72 -28.80
C LYS A 914 -28.86 37.95 -30.28
N VAL A 915 -29.95 38.66 -30.61
CA VAL A 915 -30.27 39.05 -31.98
C VAL A 915 -29.18 40.03 -32.47
N PRO A 916 -28.61 39.86 -33.68
CA PRO A 916 -27.65 40.82 -34.23
C PRO A 916 -28.29 42.20 -34.45
N ARG A 917 -27.67 43.24 -33.89
CA ARG A 917 -28.08 44.65 -34.03
C ARG A 917 -26.89 45.51 -34.48
N LYS A 918 -27.14 46.71 -35.00
CA LYS A 918 -26.08 47.72 -35.15
C LYS A 918 -25.64 48.19 -33.74
N LYS A 919 -24.42 48.73 -33.63
CA LYS A 919 -23.83 49.24 -32.38
C LYS A 919 -23.43 50.70 -32.52
#